data_AF-A2ELY3-F1
#
_entry.id   AF-A2ELY3-F1
#
_cell.length_a   1.000
_cell.length_b   1.000
_cell.length_c   1.000
_cell.angle_alpha   90.00
_cell.angle_beta   90.00
_cell.angle_gamma   90.00
#
_symmetry.space_group_name_H-M   'P 1'
#
loop_
_entity.id
_entity.type
_entity.pdbx_description
1 polymer ?
#
loop_
_entity_poly.entity_id
_entity_poly.type
_entity_poly.pdbx_seq_one_letter_code
_entity_poly.pdbx_strand_id
1 'polypeptide(L)'
;MILHVALIYKDIDKSCYINDGKVLNKVDDSSPYLRISAHCEIIQSKCFSNLKSLQSFSFEDDPNLTTIKSFSFDGCENLTCIDLSSCNKLTTIEINAFSKCYNVTEILLPRGLREVHNYAFQLNKMIMNIIIPASIEIIGKGAFNGCVRLENVIFEEDSNLTSLTPDVFTETNITSFQIPEKVTEVNGFAFSDAKLTSLTLHTKNNNLIIENGCVFSANKSILYFIIKKSTENTIPIFVSILGSHCFYKSYIRNIYLHNNITTLGQSCFGFTRFNAITIPNSVTSIESSCFEKSYLNAVTIPEIVKSFGNSIFLFCPYLKNVTILSQIDEIRKSLFYGCDKLELINFPNSPIIVNSIHFINGSPNVTMSFTYKTLFSSRAIMKITNITVSYLNKSNLIITRDSLIMDYEQTIIYEFWGFKTSQITIPDSTSKICARVFENSTIETIKFGENSQLSIIEDSDFRNCSKLKSINFPSTTVITIMNNAFESCIILEDISNIYNIPDDCFHGCTKLRNVDIREDSEMIGVQSFENCFSLESINIPSSVKIISDYAFNNCNKLKSIIFTTTNSLQKMSINSISNCESLSNISNFSSDQYKCVSNTLYNKTDSKYYLIYHLCKSLDLKINIDCHVICSYSFNQSINIETISIMSNSVSLIEKFSFNNCDNLKYINFPLCVERVEPFAFNECKSIRCPLIIENTSIEYLKMINESGIPLDLTKGCNNNFRSNKQQLPKLLSRYRKR
;
A
#
# COMPACT_ATOMS: atom_id res chain seq x y z
N MET A 1 45.71 54.57 -31.61
CA MET A 1 46.25 53.42 -32.37
C MET A 1 46.17 52.20 -31.46
N ILE A 2 45.01 51.53 -31.44
CA ILE A 2 44.79 50.33 -30.62
C ILE A 2 45.16 49.15 -31.54
N LEU A 3 46.22 48.43 -31.19
CA LEU A 3 46.56 47.15 -31.80
C LEU A 3 45.33 46.23 -31.67
N HIS A 4 44.62 45.95 -32.77
CA HIS A 4 43.79 44.75 -32.86
C HIS A 4 44.76 43.57 -32.92
N VAL A 5 45.05 42.98 -31.76
CA VAL A 5 45.66 41.64 -31.73
C VAL A 5 44.60 40.70 -32.30
N ALA A 6 44.79 40.24 -33.53
CA ALA A 6 43.93 39.22 -34.11
C ALA A 6 43.99 37.98 -33.19
N LEU A 7 42.86 37.61 -32.59
CA LEU A 7 42.76 36.39 -31.79
C LEU A 7 43.00 35.18 -32.70
N ILE A 8 44.00 34.36 -32.36
CA ILE A 8 44.27 33.11 -33.08
C ILE A 8 43.50 32.00 -32.38
N TYR A 9 42.45 31.50 -33.04
CA TYR A 9 41.67 30.37 -32.55
C TYR A 9 42.31 29.04 -32.96
N LYS A 10 42.33 28.09 -32.03
CA LYS A 10 42.77 26.71 -32.28
C LYS A 10 41.58 25.88 -32.76
N ASP A 11 41.73 25.15 -33.85
CA ASP A 11 40.73 24.17 -34.29
C ASP A 11 40.57 23.05 -33.27
N ILE A 12 39.32 22.74 -32.94
CA ILE A 12 39.01 21.59 -32.10
C ILE A 12 39.39 20.31 -32.84
N ASP A 13 40.04 19.39 -32.13
CA ASP A 13 40.51 18.12 -32.68
C ASP A 13 39.36 17.29 -33.29
N LYS A 14 39.61 16.65 -34.44
CA LYS A 14 38.61 15.82 -35.14
C LYS A 14 38.06 14.68 -34.27
N SER A 15 38.85 14.19 -33.31
CA SER A 15 38.42 13.15 -32.35
C SER A 15 37.33 13.61 -31.37
N CYS A 16 37.16 14.93 -31.18
CA CYS A 16 36.06 15.48 -30.40
C CYS A 16 34.71 15.39 -31.12
N TYR A 17 34.72 15.14 -32.43
CA TYR A 17 33.52 15.03 -33.25
C TYR A 17 33.14 13.57 -33.53
N ILE A 18 31.84 13.33 -33.65
CA ILE A 18 31.24 12.05 -34.06
C ILE A 18 30.27 12.30 -35.22
N ASN A 19 29.74 11.22 -35.81
CA ASN A 19 28.81 11.26 -36.93
C ASN A 19 29.36 12.09 -38.11
N ASP A 20 30.56 11.73 -38.58
CA ASP A 20 31.22 12.39 -39.72
C ASP A 20 31.40 13.91 -39.54
N GLY A 21 31.67 14.36 -38.31
CA GLY A 21 31.87 15.78 -38.00
C GLY A 21 30.59 16.53 -37.61
N LYS A 22 29.41 15.91 -37.75
CA LYS A 22 28.11 16.57 -37.51
C LYS A 22 27.81 16.83 -36.04
N VAL A 23 28.39 16.07 -35.12
CA VAL A 23 28.12 16.23 -33.69
C VAL A 23 29.42 16.44 -32.94
N LEU A 24 29.54 17.59 -32.27
CA LEU A 24 30.65 17.85 -31.35
C LEU A 24 30.31 17.24 -29.98
N ASN A 25 31.03 16.19 -29.59
CA ASN A 25 30.67 15.34 -28.46
C ASN A 25 31.24 15.82 -27.13
N LYS A 26 32.56 16.05 -27.06
CA LYS A 26 33.25 16.51 -25.83
C LYS A 26 34.56 17.22 -26.16
N VAL A 27 34.84 18.31 -25.47
CA VAL A 27 36.07 19.09 -25.62
C VAL A 27 36.74 19.28 -24.27
N ASP A 28 37.90 18.64 -24.11
CA ASP A 28 38.76 18.77 -22.91
C ASP A 28 40.00 19.66 -23.18
N ASP A 29 40.03 20.34 -24.33
CA ASP A 29 41.16 21.20 -24.73
C ASP A 29 41.20 22.48 -23.88
N SER A 30 42.30 22.68 -23.15
CA SER A 30 42.46 23.82 -22.25
C SER A 30 42.88 25.12 -22.94
N SER A 31 42.83 25.19 -24.27
CA SER A 31 43.15 26.42 -25.01
C SER A 31 42.07 27.49 -24.77
N PRO A 32 42.46 28.78 -24.62
CA PRO A 32 41.50 29.84 -24.31
C PRO A 32 40.61 30.25 -25.49
N TYR A 33 41.03 29.97 -26.72
CA TYR A 33 40.35 30.35 -27.96
C TYR A 33 40.17 29.12 -28.84
N LEU A 34 38.93 28.62 -28.97
CA LEU A 34 38.62 27.40 -29.72
C LEU A 34 37.72 27.69 -30.93
N ARG A 35 38.00 27.06 -32.07
CA ARG A 35 37.19 27.16 -33.29
C ARG A 35 36.46 25.85 -33.57
N ILE A 36 35.14 25.96 -33.74
CA ILE A 36 34.22 24.87 -34.02
C ILE A 36 34.06 24.73 -35.54
N SER A 37 34.05 23.49 -36.05
CA SER A 37 33.95 23.25 -37.49
C SER A 37 32.58 23.62 -38.05
N ALA A 38 32.55 24.12 -39.29
CA ALA A 38 31.33 24.46 -40.02
C ALA A 38 30.47 23.22 -40.34
N HIS A 39 31.05 22.02 -40.33
CA HIS A 39 30.31 20.76 -40.48
C HIS A 39 29.50 20.38 -39.24
N CYS A 40 29.76 21.00 -38.09
CA CYS A 40 29.06 20.73 -36.84
C CYS A 40 27.61 21.19 -36.93
N GLU A 41 26.67 20.26 -36.78
CA GLU A 41 25.23 20.50 -36.72
C GLU A 41 24.72 20.56 -35.27
N ILE A 42 25.39 19.86 -34.34
CA ILE A 42 24.96 19.73 -32.94
C ILE A 42 26.15 19.84 -31.99
N ILE A 43 26.05 20.74 -31.00
CA ILE A 43 26.92 20.71 -29.82
C ILE A 43 26.22 19.86 -28.75
N GLN A 44 26.85 18.75 -28.36
CA GLN A 44 26.25 17.76 -27.46
C GLN A 44 26.22 18.24 -26.00
N SER A 45 25.33 17.66 -25.20
CA SER A 45 25.20 18.03 -23.79
C SER A 45 26.53 17.91 -23.05
N LYS A 46 26.84 18.92 -22.23
CA LYS A 46 28.08 19.04 -21.46
C LYS A 46 29.38 19.09 -22.28
N CYS A 47 29.31 19.37 -23.58
CA CYS A 47 30.47 19.34 -24.48
C CYS A 47 31.69 20.15 -23.96
N PHE A 48 31.47 21.39 -23.52
CA PHE A 48 32.43 22.32 -22.94
C PHE A 48 32.16 22.58 -21.45
N SER A 49 31.36 21.74 -20.77
CA SER A 49 30.92 22.05 -19.40
C SER A 49 32.10 22.15 -18.45
N ASN A 50 32.11 23.22 -17.64
CA ASN A 50 33.17 23.57 -16.70
C ASN A 50 34.55 23.78 -17.34
N LEU A 51 34.62 24.05 -18.65
CA LEU A 51 35.87 24.37 -19.32
C LEU A 51 36.30 25.81 -18.99
N LYS A 52 36.79 26.01 -17.76
CA LYS A 52 37.15 27.33 -17.22
C LYS A 52 38.29 28.01 -17.98
N SER A 53 39.04 27.29 -18.80
CA SER A 53 40.06 27.87 -19.67
C SER A 53 39.46 28.67 -20.83
N LEU A 54 38.26 28.32 -21.30
CA LEU A 54 37.65 28.91 -22.48
C LEU A 54 37.29 30.39 -22.23
N GLN A 55 37.90 31.28 -22.99
CA GLN A 55 37.66 32.73 -22.95
C GLN A 55 36.80 33.21 -24.12
N SER A 56 36.93 32.55 -25.28
CA SER A 56 36.11 32.79 -26.47
C SER A 56 36.07 31.54 -27.35
N PHE A 57 34.99 31.34 -28.08
CA PHE A 57 34.89 30.37 -29.16
C PHE A 57 34.47 31.06 -30.46
N SER A 58 34.76 30.43 -31.58
CA SER A 58 34.33 30.87 -32.92
C SER A 58 33.89 29.68 -33.77
N PHE A 59 33.37 29.94 -34.95
CA PHE A 59 33.04 28.93 -35.95
C PHE A 59 33.89 29.14 -37.21
N GLU A 60 34.13 28.06 -37.97
CA GLU A 60 34.51 28.19 -39.38
C GLU A 60 33.39 28.86 -40.19
N ASP A 61 33.73 29.38 -41.38
CA ASP A 61 32.80 30.10 -42.25
C ASP A 61 31.57 29.24 -42.63
N ASP A 62 30.38 29.87 -42.61
CA ASP A 62 29.06 29.25 -42.89
C ASP A 62 28.71 28.01 -42.02
N PRO A 63 28.60 28.18 -40.68
CA PRO A 63 28.35 27.06 -39.79
C PRO A 63 26.97 26.41 -39.99
N ASN A 64 26.94 25.07 -40.02
CA ASN A 64 25.72 24.26 -40.13
C ASN A 64 25.00 23.99 -38.80
N LEU A 65 25.37 24.72 -37.74
CA LEU A 65 24.86 24.47 -36.39
C LEU A 65 23.34 24.65 -36.33
N THR A 66 22.64 23.62 -35.85
CA THR A 66 21.17 23.60 -35.70
C THR A 66 20.73 23.57 -34.23
N THR A 67 21.53 23.00 -33.33
CA THR A 67 21.17 22.85 -31.91
C THR A 67 22.37 22.90 -30.98
N ILE A 68 22.23 23.62 -29.86
CA ILE A 68 23.14 23.58 -28.72
C ILE A 68 22.44 22.87 -27.57
N LYS A 69 22.94 21.70 -27.18
CA LYS A 69 22.26 20.86 -26.19
C LYS A 69 22.50 21.27 -24.74
N SER A 70 21.76 20.62 -23.85
CA SER A 70 21.69 20.98 -22.45
C SER A 70 23.07 20.98 -21.77
N PHE A 71 23.36 22.02 -20.98
CA PHE A 71 24.63 22.20 -20.26
C PHE A 71 25.89 22.29 -21.13
N SER A 72 25.79 22.49 -22.45
CA SER A 72 26.94 22.44 -23.37
C SER A 72 28.13 23.31 -22.95
N PHE A 73 27.88 24.53 -22.48
CA PHE A 73 28.88 25.49 -21.98
C PHE A 73 28.64 25.85 -20.50
N ASP A 74 27.85 25.07 -19.74
CA ASP A 74 27.58 25.36 -18.32
C ASP A 74 28.88 25.46 -17.52
N GLY A 75 29.08 26.56 -16.81
CA GLY A 75 30.27 26.77 -15.98
C GLY A 75 31.53 27.17 -16.75
N CYS A 76 31.43 27.66 -17.99
CA CYS A 76 32.53 28.33 -18.68
C CYS A 76 32.76 29.74 -18.09
N GLU A 77 33.26 29.79 -16.85
CA GLU A 77 33.29 31.02 -16.02
C GLU A 77 34.07 32.18 -16.64
N ASN A 78 35.08 31.89 -17.48
CA ASN A 78 35.92 32.88 -18.13
C ASN A 78 35.48 33.28 -19.54
N LEU A 79 34.39 32.70 -20.06
CA LEU A 79 33.85 33.07 -21.36
C LEU A 79 33.40 34.53 -21.33
N THR A 80 33.82 35.32 -22.31
CA THR A 80 33.61 36.79 -22.32
C THR A 80 32.53 37.26 -23.30
N CYS A 81 32.28 36.48 -24.35
CA CYS A 81 31.27 36.74 -25.37
C CYS A 81 30.67 35.41 -25.85
N ILE A 82 29.36 35.42 -26.11
CA ILE A 82 28.64 34.33 -26.79
C ILE A 82 28.21 34.87 -28.15
N ASP A 83 29.04 34.66 -29.16
CA ASP A 83 28.71 35.06 -30.54
C ASP A 83 28.16 33.87 -31.33
N LEU A 84 26.86 33.88 -31.57
CA LEU A 84 26.15 32.91 -32.39
C LEU A 84 25.58 33.57 -33.66
N SER A 85 25.96 34.81 -33.97
CA SER A 85 25.36 35.61 -35.04
C SER A 85 25.51 34.99 -36.44
N SER A 86 26.59 34.25 -36.67
CA SER A 86 26.85 33.53 -37.93
C SER A 86 26.07 32.22 -38.07
N CYS A 87 25.47 31.70 -37.00
CA CYS A 87 24.78 30.41 -36.97
C CYS A 87 23.34 30.51 -37.50
N ASN A 88 23.19 30.80 -38.79
CA ASN A 88 21.87 31.06 -39.41
C ASN A 88 20.90 29.86 -39.38
N LYS A 89 21.41 28.64 -39.20
CA LYS A 89 20.60 27.40 -39.12
C LYS A 89 20.25 27.01 -37.68
N LEU A 90 20.75 27.72 -36.68
CA LEU A 90 20.53 27.41 -35.26
C LEU A 90 19.09 27.72 -34.89
N THR A 91 18.32 26.70 -34.52
CA THR A 91 16.91 26.85 -34.12
C THR A 91 16.70 26.76 -32.62
N THR A 92 17.58 26.07 -31.89
CA THR A 92 17.35 25.71 -30.49
C THR A 92 18.61 25.80 -29.62
N ILE A 93 18.47 26.47 -28.47
CA ILE A 93 19.43 26.46 -27.35
C ILE A 93 18.74 25.81 -26.16
N GLU A 94 19.24 24.64 -25.72
CA GLU A 94 18.61 23.84 -24.68
C GLU A 94 18.94 24.30 -23.24
N ILE A 95 18.40 23.54 -22.27
CA ILE A 95 18.43 23.82 -20.84
C ILE A 95 19.85 24.05 -20.33
N ASN A 96 20.08 25.16 -19.61
CA ASN A 96 21.37 25.53 -19.01
C ASN A 96 22.56 25.59 -20.00
N ALA A 97 22.34 25.67 -21.32
CA ALA A 97 23.40 25.57 -22.32
C ALA A 97 24.58 26.53 -22.09
N PHE A 98 24.33 27.76 -21.65
CA PHE A 98 25.34 28.78 -21.31
C PHE A 98 25.16 29.32 -19.87
N SER A 99 24.73 28.46 -18.95
CA SER A 99 24.55 28.87 -17.55
C SER A 99 25.90 29.07 -16.85
N LYS A 100 25.95 30.00 -15.89
CA LYS A 100 27.12 30.31 -15.05
C LYS A 100 28.36 30.75 -15.85
N CYS A 101 28.18 31.34 -17.03
CA CYS A 101 29.26 31.99 -17.77
C CYS A 101 29.41 33.42 -17.22
N TYR A 102 29.92 33.55 -15.99
CA TYR A 102 29.82 34.77 -15.18
C TYR A 102 30.40 36.02 -15.85
N ASN A 103 31.40 35.87 -16.71
CA ASN A 103 32.13 36.96 -17.35
C ASN A 103 31.61 37.35 -18.74
N VAL A 104 30.52 36.74 -19.22
CA VAL A 104 29.93 37.06 -20.52
C VAL A 104 29.37 38.49 -20.49
N THR A 105 29.90 39.35 -21.35
CA THR A 105 29.52 40.77 -21.48
C THR A 105 28.55 41.00 -22.64
N GLU A 106 28.55 40.14 -23.64
CA GLU A 106 27.75 40.25 -24.86
C GLU A 106 27.24 38.89 -25.33
N ILE A 107 26.00 38.86 -25.80
CA ILE A 107 25.36 37.69 -26.41
C ILE A 107 24.76 38.13 -27.74
N LEU A 108 25.22 37.53 -28.84
CA LEU A 108 24.74 37.81 -30.19
C LEU A 108 23.97 36.58 -30.70
N LEU A 109 22.65 36.72 -30.83
CA LEU A 109 21.76 35.63 -31.24
C LEU A 109 21.48 35.69 -32.76
N PRO A 110 21.41 34.55 -33.47
CA PRO A 110 21.10 34.53 -34.90
C PRO A 110 19.61 34.70 -35.17
N ARG A 111 19.26 35.28 -36.33
CA ARG A 111 17.88 35.53 -36.78
C ARG A 111 17.04 34.27 -37.06
N GLY A 112 17.65 33.09 -37.09
CA GLY A 112 16.95 31.81 -37.27
C GLY A 112 16.51 31.14 -35.96
N LEU A 113 16.96 31.67 -34.81
CA LEU A 113 16.74 31.06 -33.50
C LEU A 113 15.27 31.13 -33.10
N ARG A 114 14.67 29.98 -32.75
CA ARG A 114 13.26 29.88 -32.38
C ARG A 114 13.07 29.66 -30.88
N GLU A 115 13.93 28.86 -30.27
CA GLU A 115 13.73 28.40 -28.89
C GLU A 115 14.98 28.59 -28.05
N VAL A 116 14.82 29.30 -26.92
CA VAL A 116 15.78 29.37 -25.82
C VAL A 116 15.14 28.71 -24.61
N HIS A 117 15.66 27.56 -24.18
CA HIS A 117 15.04 26.76 -23.12
C HIS A 117 15.42 27.26 -21.71
N ASN A 118 14.89 26.57 -20.69
CA ASN A 118 15.00 26.96 -19.29
C ASN A 118 16.45 27.19 -18.87
N TYR A 119 16.70 28.31 -18.17
CA TYR A 119 18.00 28.65 -17.59
C TYR A 119 19.17 28.74 -18.59
N ALA A 120 18.91 28.80 -19.90
CA ALA A 120 19.93 28.75 -20.94
C ALA A 120 21.08 29.77 -20.73
N PHE A 121 20.78 30.99 -20.25
CA PHE A 121 21.76 32.05 -19.97
C PHE A 121 21.77 32.47 -18.49
N GLN A 122 21.31 31.59 -17.59
CA GLN A 122 21.22 31.89 -16.16
C GLN A 122 22.61 32.23 -15.59
N LEU A 123 22.66 33.25 -14.73
CA LEU A 123 23.87 33.72 -14.04
C LEU A 123 24.99 34.23 -14.98
N ASN A 124 24.64 34.76 -16.14
CA ASN A 124 25.56 35.57 -16.94
C ASN A 124 25.62 36.98 -16.35
N LYS A 125 26.47 37.16 -15.33
CA LYS A 125 26.42 38.31 -14.42
C LYS A 125 26.90 39.63 -15.04
N MET A 126 27.60 39.60 -16.17
CA MET A 126 28.23 40.78 -16.78
C MET A 126 27.46 41.37 -17.97
N ILE A 127 26.49 40.65 -18.55
CA ILE A 127 25.69 41.17 -19.65
C ILE A 127 24.84 42.36 -19.20
N MET A 128 24.87 43.44 -19.99
CA MET A 128 24.09 44.66 -19.71
C MET A 128 22.90 44.82 -20.65
N ASN A 129 23.05 44.38 -21.91
CA ASN A 129 22.04 44.54 -22.94
C ASN A 129 21.92 43.25 -23.74
N ILE A 130 20.71 42.95 -24.22
CA ILE A 130 20.50 41.86 -25.18
C ILE A 130 19.46 42.26 -26.22
N ILE A 131 19.71 41.87 -27.47
CA ILE A 131 18.75 41.95 -28.56
C ILE A 131 18.19 40.55 -28.79
N ILE A 132 16.87 40.43 -28.73
CA ILE A 132 16.12 39.20 -28.94
C ILE A 132 15.59 39.22 -30.39
N PRO A 133 16.05 38.30 -31.27
CA PRO A 133 15.56 38.21 -32.64
C PRO A 133 14.05 37.97 -32.73
N ALA A 134 13.41 38.52 -33.76
CA ALA A 134 11.96 38.40 -33.94
C ALA A 134 11.48 36.96 -34.13
N SER A 135 12.37 36.07 -34.58
CA SER A 135 12.12 34.64 -34.79
C SER A 135 11.88 33.85 -33.50
N ILE A 136 12.28 34.35 -32.34
CA ILE A 136 12.16 33.61 -31.07
C ILE A 136 10.70 33.49 -30.67
N GLU A 137 10.24 32.24 -30.56
CA GLU A 137 8.88 31.86 -30.18
C GLU A 137 8.81 31.58 -28.65
N ILE A 138 9.90 31.06 -28.08
CA ILE A 138 9.99 30.62 -26.68
C ILE A 138 11.26 31.12 -26.01
N ILE A 139 11.09 31.78 -24.85
CA ILE A 139 12.15 31.99 -23.85
C ILE A 139 11.72 31.29 -22.56
N GLY A 140 12.46 30.24 -22.22
CA GLY A 140 12.15 29.33 -21.13
C GLY A 140 12.31 29.96 -19.75
N LYS A 141 11.78 29.24 -18.75
CA LYS A 141 11.81 29.63 -17.34
C LYS A 141 13.22 30.00 -16.91
N GLY A 142 13.39 31.18 -16.32
CA GLY A 142 14.67 31.61 -15.77
C GLY A 142 15.81 31.75 -16.78
N ALA A 143 15.53 31.87 -18.08
CA ALA A 143 16.58 31.94 -19.11
C ALA A 143 17.65 33.01 -18.82
N PHE A 144 17.28 34.17 -18.26
CA PHE A 144 18.19 35.25 -17.87
C PHE A 144 18.19 35.51 -16.35
N ASN A 145 17.75 34.54 -15.55
CA ASN A 145 17.75 34.64 -14.09
C ASN A 145 19.17 34.93 -13.56
N GLY A 146 19.30 35.89 -12.64
CA GLY A 146 20.59 36.23 -12.03
C GLY A 146 21.58 36.92 -12.97
N CYS A 147 21.13 37.42 -14.13
CA CYS A 147 21.89 38.36 -14.96
C CYS A 147 21.87 39.75 -14.28
N VAL A 148 22.58 39.88 -13.16
CA VAL A 148 22.47 40.99 -12.20
C VAL A 148 22.81 42.38 -12.76
N ARG A 149 23.42 42.46 -13.95
CA ARG A 149 23.72 43.71 -14.66
C ARG A 149 22.85 43.96 -15.89
N LEU A 150 21.95 43.02 -16.23
CA LEU A 150 21.07 43.16 -17.39
C LEU A 150 20.08 44.29 -17.12
N GLU A 151 20.17 45.34 -17.93
CA GLU A 151 19.37 46.56 -17.82
C GLU A 151 18.37 46.68 -18.96
N ASN A 152 18.77 46.33 -20.18
CA ASN A 152 17.96 46.50 -21.39
C ASN A 152 17.79 45.18 -22.14
N VAL A 153 16.53 44.86 -22.45
CA VAL A 153 16.14 43.76 -23.32
C VAL A 153 15.35 44.39 -24.47
N ILE A 154 15.88 44.27 -25.68
CA ILE A 154 15.29 44.86 -26.89
C ILE A 154 14.81 43.72 -27.77
N PHE A 155 13.56 43.75 -28.20
CA PHE A 155 13.03 42.82 -29.18
C PHE A 155 13.14 43.45 -30.57
N GLU A 156 13.54 42.67 -31.58
CA GLU A 156 13.34 43.07 -32.97
C GLU A 156 11.84 43.20 -33.29
N GLU A 157 11.49 44.08 -34.23
CA GLU A 157 10.11 44.29 -34.69
C GLU A 157 9.43 42.99 -35.13
N ASP A 158 8.13 42.89 -34.86
CA ASP A 158 7.28 41.74 -35.20
C ASP A 158 7.67 40.45 -34.44
N SER A 159 8.08 40.61 -33.19
CA SER A 159 8.49 39.51 -32.30
C SER A 159 7.44 38.39 -32.19
N ASN A 160 7.91 37.14 -32.28
CA ASN A 160 7.09 35.94 -32.15
C ASN A 160 6.92 35.44 -30.71
N LEU A 161 7.48 36.13 -29.72
CA LEU A 161 7.42 35.69 -28.33
C LEU A 161 5.97 35.69 -27.82
N THR A 162 5.56 34.58 -27.22
CA THR A 162 4.17 34.36 -26.79
C THR A 162 3.92 34.58 -25.30
N SER A 163 4.95 34.45 -24.45
CA SER A 163 4.78 34.62 -23.00
C SER A 163 6.08 35.08 -22.32
N LEU A 164 5.92 35.72 -21.16
CA LEU A 164 7.01 35.92 -20.20
C LEU A 164 6.88 34.86 -19.11
N THR A 165 7.74 33.85 -19.21
CA THR A 165 7.74 32.66 -18.34
C THR A 165 8.20 32.99 -16.91
N PRO A 166 7.95 32.10 -15.91
CA PRO A 166 8.40 32.34 -14.54
C PRO A 166 9.92 32.59 -14.49
N ASP A 167 10.35 33.47 -13.60
CA ASP A 167 11.77 33.77 -13.34
C ASP A 167 12.62 34.32 -14.48
N VAL A 168 12.08 34.52 -15.68
CA VAL A 168 12.86 34.80 -16.90
C VAL A 168 13.86 35.96 -16.72
N PHE A 169 13.49 37.00 -15.98
CA PHE A 169 14.34 38.17 -15.65
C PHE A 169 14.44 38.42 -14.13
N THR A 170 14.30 37.37 -13.30
CA THR A 170 14.50 37.48 -11.85
C THR A 170 15.95 37.88 -11.51
N GLU A 171 16.13 38.73 -10.50
CA GLU A 171 17.43 39.25 -10.06
C GLU A 171 18.22 39.99 -11.18
N THR A 172 17.53 40.73 -12.04
CA THR A 172 18.13 41.61 -13.06
C THR A 172 18.12 43.09 -12.64
N ASN A 173 18.86 43.95 -13.35
CA ASN A 173 18.88 45.40 -13.13
C ASN A 173 17.86 46.15 -14.02
N ILE A 174 16.92 45.43 -14.65
CA ILE A 174 15.89 46.00 -15.52
C ILE A 174 15.00 46.95 -14.72
N THR A 175 14.90 48.20 -15.18
CA THR A 175 14.07 49.25 -14.54
C THR A 175 12.80 49.55 -15.32
N SER A 176 12.82 49.35 -16.64
CA SER A 176 11.67 49.45 -17.55
C SER A 176 11.70 48.32 -18.56
N PHE A 177 10.53 47.80 -18.92
CA PHE A 177 10.42 46.74 -19.92
C PHE A 177 9.19 46.97 -20.81
N GLN A 178 9.36 46.80 -22.12
CA GLN A 178 8.28 46.85 -23.10
C GLN A 178 7.92 45.43 -23.51
N ILE A 179 6.67 45.05 -23.29
CA ILE A 179 6.17 43.72 -23.64
C ILE A 179 5.90 43.66 -25.15
N PRO A 180 6.49 42.70 -25.89
CA PRO A 180 6.39 42.62 -27.35
C PRO A 180 5.01 42.19 -27.84
N GLU A 181 4.82 42.26 -29.16
CA GLU A 181 3.55 42.21 -29.91
C GLU A 181 2.65 41.02 -29.58
N LYS A 182 3.22 39.81 -29.58
CA LYS A 182 2.46 38.55 -29.49
C LYS A 182 2.36 37.97 -28.09
N VAL A 183 2.91 38.64 -27.07
CA VAL A 183 2.86 38.15 -25.69
C VAL A 183 1.43 38.21 -25.17
N THR A 184 0.91 37.05 -24.74
CA THR A 184 -0.45 36.88 -24.21
C THR A 184 -0.48 36.69 -22.69
N GLU A 185 0.66 36.36 -22.08
CA GLU A 185 0.76 36.08 -20.64
C GLU A 185 2.06 36.62 -20.06
N VAL A 186 1.96 37.19 -18.86
CA VAL A 186 3.11 37.59 -18.03
C VAL A 186 3.02 36.87 -16.70
N ASN A 187 3.97 35.99 -16.39
CA ASN A 187 3.99 35.35 -15.09
C ASN A 187 4.29 36.37 -13.98
N GLY A 188 3.58 36.30 -12.84
CA GLY A 188 3.78 37.16 -11.68
C GLY A 188 5.21 37.15 -11.10
N PHE A 189 6.00 36.13 -11.44
CA PHE A 189 7.38 35.92 -11.00
C PHE A 189 8.43 36.28 -12.06
N ALA A 190 8.03 36.74 -13.26
CA ALA A 190 8.94 37.00 -14.38
C ALA A 190 10.06 38.02 -14.05
N PHE A 191 9.76 38.98 -13.18
CA PHE A 191 10.65 40.08 -12.79
C PHE A 191 10.89 40.14 -11.27
N SER A 192 10.87 38.99 -10.56
CA SER A 192 11.09 39.02 -9.11
C SER A 192 12.46 39.55 -8.75
N ASP A 193 12.54 40.36 -7.69
CA ASP A 193 13.79 40.95 -7.21
C ASP A 193 14.52 41.80 -8.28
N ALA A 194 13.86 42.16 -9.38
CA ALA A 194 14.32 43.16 -10.33
C ALA A 194 13.95 44.58 -9.86
N LYS A 195 14.64 45.60 -10.39
CA LYS A 195 14.39 47.02 -10.05
C LYS A 195 13.29 47.65 -10.89
N LEU A 196 12.32 46.85 -11.32
CA LEU A 196 11.29 47.25 -12.26
C LEU A 196 10.38 48.34 -11.67
N THR A 197 10.29 49.48 -12.37
CA THR A 197 9.43 50.61 -11.98
C THR A 197 8.38 50.95 -13.04
N SER A 198 8.56 50.49 -14.28
CA SER A 198 7.68 50.76 -15.41
C SER A 198 7.52 49.53 -16.32
N LEU A 199 6.30 49.26 -16.75
CA LEU A 199 5.99 48.32 -17.83
C LEU A 199 5.14 49.03 -18.87
N THR A 200 5.45 48.77 -20.13
CA THR A 200 4.69 49.27 -21.28
C THR A 200 4.39 48.13 -22.25
N LEU A 201 3.41 48.34 -23.13
CA LEU A 201 3.11 47.40 -24.20
C LEU A 201 3.68 47.93 -25.52
N HIS A 202 4.11 47.03 -26.40
CA HIS A 202 4.27 47.37 -27.80
C HIS A 202 2.94 47.83 -28.40
N THR A 203 2.96 48.80 -29.32
CA THR A 203 1.75 49.40 -29.90
C THR A 203 0.87 48.40 -30.66
N LYS A 204 1.47 47.31 -31.15
CA LYS A 204 0.79 46.19 -31.82
C LYS A 204 0.31 45.08 -30.85
N ASN A 205 0.61 45.16 -29.54
CA ASN A 205 0.13 44.17 -28.58
C ASN A 205 -1.32 44.47 -28.19
N ASN A 206 -2.24 43.63 -28.67
CA ASN A 206 -3.67 43.68 -28.36
C ASN A 206 -4.12 42.56 -27.41
N ASN A 207 -3.18 41.81 -26.83
CA ASN A 207 -3.46 40.62 -26.03
C ASN A 207 -3.46 40.91 -24.52
N LEU A 208 -2.88 42.03 -24.11
CA LEU A 208 -2.73 42.45 -22.72
C LEU A 208 -3.20 43.89 -22.52
N ILE A 209 -3.52 44.23 -21.28
CA ILE A 209 -3.84 45.60 -20.87
C ILE A 209 -2.98 45.96 -19.67
N ILE A 210 -2.37 47.16 -19.69
CA ILE A 210 -1.67 47.72 -18.53
C ILE A 210 -2.46 48.92 -18.00
N GLU A 211 -2.96 48.81 -16.77
CA GLU A 211 -3.69 49.88 -16.10
C GLU A 211 -3.24 49.96 -14.64
N ASN A 212 -2.97 51.17 -14.15
CA ASN A 212 -2.57 51.42 -12.75
C ASN A 212 -1.41 50.53 -12.25
N GLY A 213 -0.44 50.22 -13.13
CA GLY A 213 0.71 49.38 -12.79
C GLY A 213 0.39 47.88 -12.65
N CYS A 214 -0.79 47.45 -13.10
CA CYS A 214 -1.21 46.06 -13.17
C CYS A 214 -1.29 45.60 -14.64
N VAL A 215 -0.88 44.36 -14.90
CA VAL A 215 -0.99 43.70 -16.20
C VAL A 215 -2.16 42.73 -16.17
N PHE A 216 -3.09 42.89 -17.11
CA PHE A 216 -4.28 42.07 -17.25
C PHE A 216 -4.34 41.37 -18.61
N SER A 217 -5.15 40.32 -18.71
CA SER A 217 -5.58 39.76 -20.01
C SER A 217 -6.36 40.80 -20.85
N ALA A 218 -6.47 40.60 -22.17
CA ALA A 218 -7.21 41.49 -23.07
C ALA A 218 -8.66 41.75 -22.62
N ASN A 219 -9.33 40.76 -22.02
CA ASN A 219 -10.69 40.88 -21.47
C ASN A 219 -10.71 41.29 -19.98
N LYS A 220 -9.55 41.57 -19.39
CA LYS A 220 -9.32 41.92 -17.97
C LYS A 220 -9.69 40.86 -16.92
N SER A 221 -10.13 39.67 -17.32
CA SER A 221 -10.55 38.64 -16.38
C SER A 221 -9.42 38.06 -15.54
N ILE A 222 -8.17 38.13 -16.03
CA ILE A 222 -6.97 37.62 -15.34
C ILE A 222 -6.08 38.79 -14.92
N LEU A 223 -5.69 38.82 -13.65
CA LEU A 223 -4.62 39.69 -13.15
C LEU A 223 -3.30 38.93 -13.16
N TYR A 224 -2.40 39.27 -14.08
CA TYR A 224 -1.14 38.57 -14.31
C TYR A 224 0.00 39.06 -13.41
N PHE A 225 0.22 40.38 -13.36
CA PHE A 225 1.40 40.97 -12.73
C PHE A 225 1.09 42.33 -12.12
N ILE A 226 1.79 42.69 -11.03
CA ILE A 226 1.67 43.98 -10.36
C ILE A 226 3.09 44.53 -10.13
N ILE A 227 3.37 45.71 -10.67
CA ILE A 227 4.70 46.35 -10.59
C ILE A 227 4.97 46.82 -9.16
N LYS A 228 4.08 47.63 -8.58
CA LYS A 228 4.23 48.20 -7.23
C LYS A 228 3.28 47.53 -6.26
N LYS A 229 3.78 46.50 -5.59
CA LYS A 229 3.06 45.78 -4.52
C LYS A 229 3.06 46.63 -3.23
N SER A 230 2.20 47.63 -3.15
CA SER A 230 1.96 48.48 -1.96
C SER A 230 1.38 47.72 -0.77
N THR A 231 1.30 48.36 0.40
CA THR A 231 0.70 47.77 1.62
C THR A 231 -0.79 47.47 1.48
N GLU A 232 -1.47 48.17 0.57
CA GLU A 232 -2.88 48.02 0.21
C GLU A 232 -2.99 47.92 -1.32
N ASN A 233 -3.66 46.87 -1.80
CA ASN A 233 -4.01 46.69 -3.22
C ASN A 233 -5.47 46.27 -3.29
N THR A 234 -6.28 47.00 -4.06
CA THR A 234 -7.67 46.62 -4.35
C THR A 234 -7.69 45.80 -5.63
N ILE A 235 -8.38 44.66 -5.61
CA ILE A 235 -8.59 43.85 -6.81
C ILE A 235 -9.82 44.43 -7.55
N PRO A 236 -9.70 44.80 -8.83
CA PRO A 236 -10.83 45.33 -9.58
C PRO A 236 -11.95 44.30 -9.78
N ILE A 237 -13.21 44.74 -9.68
CA ILE A 237 -14.41 43.86 -9.69
C ILE A 237 -14.54 42.95 -10.92
N PHE A 238 -13.94 43.32 -12.05
CA PHE A 238 -13.96 42.54 -13.29
C PHE A 238 -12.99 41.35 -13.31
N VAL A 239 -12.06 41.26 -12.35
CA VAL A 239 -11.08 40.18 -12.28
C VAL A 239 -11.75 38.92 -11.70
N SER A 240 -11.68 37.80 -12.43
CA SER A 240 -12.15 36.50 -11.95
C SER A 240 -11.00 35.56 -11.57
N ILE A 241 -9.79 35.80 -12.08
CA ILE A 241 -8.63 34.94 -11.86
C ILE A 241 -7.46 35.77 -11.36
N LEU A 242 -6.90 35.36 -10.22
CA LEU A 242 -5.59 35.85 -9.77
C LEU A 242 -4.52 34.95 -10.36
N GLY A 243 -3.72 35.49 -11.28
CA GLY A 243 -2.68 34.75 -12.00
C GLY A 243 -1.56 34.25 -11.08
N SER A 244 -0.78 33.31 -11.59
CA SER A 244 0.34 32.72 -10.87
C SER A 244 1.31 33.81 -10.39
N HIS A 245 1.66 33.77 -9.10
CA HIS A 245 2.62 34.68 -8.44
C HIS A 245 2.25 36.19 -8.47
N CYS A 246 1.03 36.59 -8.84
CA CYS A 246 0.68 38.00 -9.00
C CYS A 246 0.92 38.87 -7.74
N PHE A 247 0.72 38.32 -6.53
CA PHE A 247 1.05 38.96 -5.24
C PHE A 247 2.25 38.33 -4.52
N TYR A 248 3.05 37.51 -5.20
CA TYR A 248 4.21 36.81 -4.61
C TYR A 248 5.22 37.81 -4.01
N LYS A 249 5.75 37.52 -2.81
CA LYS A 249 6.66 38.38 -2.04
C LYS A 249 6.11 39.82 -1.81
N SER A 250 4.80 40.04 -1.84
CA SER A 250 4.23 41.36 -1.59
C SER A 250 4.26 41.74 -0.11
N TYR A 251 4.41 43.04 0.17
CA TYR A 251 4.32 43.62 1.52
C TYR A 251 2.88 43.96 1.93
N ILE A 252 1.88 43.40 1.24
CA ILE A 252 0.47 43.63 1.51
C ILE A 252 0.13 43.13 2.91
N ARG A 253 -0.57 43.98 3.67
CA ARG A 253 -1.02 43.66 5.03
C ARG A 253 -2.48 43.22 5.09
N ASN A 254 -3.30 43.72 4.18
CA ASN A 254 -4.73 43.39 4.06
C ASN A 254 -5.08 43.25 2.58
N ILE A 255 -5.90 42.25 2.24
CA ILE A 255 -6.46 42.09 0.90
C ILE A 255 -7.91 41.65 0.98
N TYR A 256 -8.74 42.22 0.11
CA TYR A 256 -10.17 41.91 0.01
C TYR A 256 -10.43 41.20 -1.31
N LEU A 257 -10.94 39.96 -1.23
CA LEU A 257 -11.36 39.17 -2.39
C LEU A 257 -12.87 39.32 -2.58
N HIS A 258 -13.30 39.82 -3.75
CA HIS A 258 -14.71 39.95 -4.09
C HIS A 258 -15.29 38.66 -4.71
N ASN A 259 -16.62 38.52 -4.72
CA ASN A 259 -17.34 37.32 -5.15
C ASN A 259 -17.31 37.01 -6.67
N ASN A 260 -16.52 37.73 -7.46
CA ASN A 260 -16.31 37.39 -8.88
C ASN A 260 -15.05 36.54 -9.07
N ILE A 261 -14.20 36.42 -8.04
CA ILE A 261 -12.96 35.63 -8.09
C ILE A 261 -13.32 34.15 -8.00
N THR A 262 -12.95 33.39 -9.02
CA THR A 262 -13.18 31.94 -9.13
C THR A 262 -11.92 31.12 -8.92
N THR A 263 -10.74 31.71 -9.17
CA THR A 263 -9.46 31.00 -9.17
C THR A 263 -8.36 31.80 -8.48
N LEU A 264 -7.67 31.13 -7.53
CA LEU A 264 -6.43 31.60 -6.93
C LEU A 264 -5.26 30.83 -7.55
N GLY A 265 -4.44 31.51 -8.37
CA GLY A 265 -3.36 30.90 -9.13
C GLY A 265 -2.16 30.44 -8.29
N GLN A 266 -1.26 29.70 -8.93
CA GLN A 266 -0.11 29.09 -8.27
C GLN A 266 0.74 30.14 -7.55
N SER A 267 1.01 29.92 -6.26
CA SER A 267 1.78 30.83 -5.41
C SER A 267 1.33 32.30 -5.47
N CYS A 268 0.07 32.58 -5.84
CA CYS A 268 -0.39 33.96 -6.03
C CYS A 268 -0.20 34.81 -4.77
N PHE A 269 -0.37 34.22 -3.57
CA PHE A 269 -0.10 34.83 -2.26
C PHE A 269 1.12 34.24 -1.54
N GLY A 270 2.07 33.67 -2.27
CA GLY A 270 3.31 33.15 -1.68
C GLY A 270 4.17 34.27 -1.06
N PHE A 271 4.77 34.02 0.10
CA PHE A 271 5.67 34.95 0.80
C PHE A 271 5.02 36.30 1.14
N THR A 272 3.71 36.31 1.39
CA THR A 272 2.93 37.50 1.77
C THR A 272 2.87 37.70 3.28
N ARG A 273 2.59 38.94 3.72
CA ARG A 273 2.66 39.35 5.14
C ARG A 273 1.31 39.62 5.81
N PHE A 274 0.19 39.40 5.12
CA PHE A 274 -1.13 39.53 5.72
C PHE A 274 -1.41 38.39 6.69
N ASN A 275 -2.14 38.69 7.77
CA ASN A 275 -2.42 37.73 8.84
C ASN A 275 -3.77 37.00 8.70
N ALA A 276 -4.66 37.51 7.86
CA ALA A 276 -5.97 36.94 7.60
C ALA A 276 -6.40 37.17 6.16
N ILE A 277 -7.18 36.23 5.62
CA ILE A 277 -7.84 36.35 4.33
C ILE A 277 -9.20 35.67 4.39
N THR A 278 -10.21 36.28 3.78
CA THR A 278 -11.50 35.64 3.54
C THR A 278 -11.53 35.17 2.08
N ILE A 279 -11.57 33.86 1.89
CA ILE A 279 -11.74 33.25 0.56
C ILE A 279 -13.24 33.25 0.23
N PRO A 280 -13.71 33.93 -0.83
CA PRO A 280 -15.13 34.03 -1.12
C PRO A 280 -15.69 32.70 -1.63
N ASN A 281 -16.99 32.48 -1.40
CA ASN A 281 -17.72 31.29 -1.85
C ASN A 281 -17.89 31.19 -3.38
N SER A 282 -17.26 32.07 -4.15
CA SER A 282 -17.14 31.98 -5.62
C SER A 282 -15.88 31.23 -6.06
N VAL A 283 -14.90 31.03 -5.18
CA VAL A 283 -13.63 30.35 -5.49
C VAL A 283 -13.86 28.85 -5.63
N THR A 284 -13.65 28.33 -6.84
CA THR A 284 -13.74 26.90 -7.16
C THR A 284 -12.38 26.22 -7.27
N SER A 285 -11.30 26.98 -7.47
CA SER A 285 -9.92 26.46 -7.57
C SER A 285 -8.93 27.26 -6.73
N ILE A 286 -8.12 26.54 -5.95
CA ILE A 286 -6.94 27.07 -5.25
C ILE A 286 -5.74 26.26 -5.72
N GLU A 287 -4.87 26.89 -6.50
CA GLU A 287 -3.73 26.22 -7.12
C GLU A 287 -2.57 25.99 -6.14
N SER A 288 -1.56 25.23 -6.59
CA SER A 288 -0.45 24.77 -5.75
C SER A 288 0.33 25.94 -5.11
N SER A 289 0.79 25.74 -3.87
CA SER A 289 1.58 26.71 -3.10
C SER A 289 0.95 28.10 -2.96
N CYS A 290 -0.36 28.26 -3.19
CA CYS A 290 -1.05 29.56 -3.22
C CYS A 290 -0.69 30.47 -2.04
N PHE A 291 -0.55 29.92 -0.83
CA PHE A 291 -0.24 30.64 0.40
C PHE A 291 1.11 30.24 1.01
N GLU A 292 2.04 29.65 0.24
CA GLU A 292 3.35 29.22 0.75
C GLU A 292 4.06 30.37 1.50
N LYS A 293 4.54 30.11 2.72
CA LYS A 293 5.26 31.08 3.56
C LYS A 293 4.50 32.38 3.80
N SER A 294 3.17 32.36 3.68
CA SER A 294 2.32 33.48 4.08
C SER A 294 2.24 33.60 5.59
N TYR A 295 1.97 34.81 6.08
CA TYR A 295 1.86 35.08 7.52
C TYR A 295 0.44 34.85 8.07
N LEU A 296 -0.37 34.05 7.35
CA LEU A 296 -1.73 33.71 7.75
C LEU A 296 -1.75 33.07 9.13
N ASN A 297 -2.64 33.56 10.00
CA ASN A 297 -2.94 32.97 11.30
C ASN A 297 -4.04 31.92 11.21
N ALA A 298 -5.04 32.17 10.37
CA ALA A 298 -6.17 31.26 10.17
C ALA A 298 -6.72 31.37 8.75
N VAL A 299 -7.33 30.29 8.28
CA VAL A 299 -7.94 30.23 6.94
C VAL A 299 -9.09 29.23 6.92
N THR A 300 -10.13 29.57 6.17
CA THR A 300 -11.25 28.68 5.86
C THR A 300 -11.27 28.44 4.36
N ILE A 301 -11.21 27.17 3.95
CA ILE A 301 -11.41 26.73 2.57
C ILE A 301 -12.91 26.52 2.34
N PRO A 302 -13.56 27.26 1.41
CA PRO A 302 -14.99 27.13 1.15
C PRO A 302 -15.42 25.75 0.64
N GLU A 303 -16.70 25.42 0.83
CA GLU A 303 -17.30 24.12 0.44
C GLU A 303 -17.20 23.83 -1.07
N ILE A 304 -17.33 24.86 -1.90
CA ILE A 304 -17.40 24.72 -3.36
C ILE A 304 -16.04 24.55 -4.06
N VAL A 305 -14.92 24.54 -3.30
CA VAL A 305 -13.59 24.35 -3.88
C VAL A 305 -13.46 22.92 -4.39
N LYS A 306 -13.37 22.74 -5.71
CA LYS A 306 -13.26 21.45 -6.39
C LYS A 306 -11.82 21.08 -6.71
N SER A 307 -11.01 22.08 -7.06
CA SER A 307 -9.59 21.91 -7.39
C SER A 307 -8.75 22.40 -6.22
N PHE A 308 -7.97 21.48 -5.66
CA PHE A 308 -7.17 21.71 -4.46
C PHE A 308 -5.71 21.37 -4.77
N GLY A 309 -4.91 22.42 -4.99
CA GLY A 309 -3.50 22.32 -5.33
C GLY A 309 -2.64 21.69 -4.25
N ASN A 310 -1.41 21.37 -4.61
CA ASN A 310 -0.45 20.78 -3.69
C ASN A 310 0.17 21.83 -2.78
N SER A 311 0.47 21.46 -1.53
CA SER A 311 1.33 22.26 -0.64
C SER A 311 0.87 23.72 -0.46
N ILE A 312 -0.45 23.96 -0.47
CA ILE A 312 -1.05 25.29 -0.46
C ILE A 312 -0.52 26.15 0.69
N PHE A 313 -0.31 25.58 1.88
CA PHE A 313 0.14 26.30 3.08
C PHE A 313 1.58 25.96 3.47
N LEU A 314 2.43 25.55 2.52
CA LEU A 314 3.81 25.15 2.79
C LEU A 314 4.58 26.22 3.60
N PHE A 315 5.22 25.83 4.70
CA PHE A 315 6.03 26.68 5.57
C PHE A 315 5.35 27.97 6.06
N CYS A 316 4.04 27.96 6.34
CA CYS A 316 3.36 29.12 6.94
C CYS A 316 3.72 29.24 8.44
N PRO A 317 4.54 30.23 8.85
CA PRO A 317 5.16 30.23 10.19
C PRO A 317 4.21 30.61 11.32
N TYR A 318 3.03 31.18 11.01
CA TYR A 318 2.05 31.66 12.00
C TYR A 318 0.69 30.97 11.90
N LEU A 319 0.53 30.01 10.98
CA LEU A 319 -0.76 29.36 10.74
C LEU A 319 -1.13 28.45 11.92
N LYS A 320 -2.22 28.81 12.60
CA LYS A 320 -2.77 28.11 13.77
C LYS A 320 -3.99 27.29 13.42
N ASN A 321 -4.96 27.88 12.72
CA ASN A 321 -6.28 27.30 12.54
C ASN A 321 -6.63 27.16 11.07
N VAL A 322 -6.98 25.94 10.66
CA VAL A 322 -7.41 25.64 9.29
C VAL A 322 -8.74 24.93 9.33
N THR A 323 -9.72 25.46 8.60
CA THR A 323 -11.02 24.79 8.40
C THR A 323 -11.18 24.45 6.93
N ILE A 324 -11.37 23.17 6.62
CA ILE A 324 -11.59 22.68 5.26
C ILE A 324 -13.07 22.30 5.16
N LEU A 325 -13.87 23.10 4.45
CA LEU A 325 -15.28 22.79 4.19
C LEU A 325 -15.47 22.07 2.86
N SER A 326 -14.46 22.09 1.99
CA SER A 326 -14.51 21.55 0.64
C SER A 326 -14.70 20.04 0.61
N GLN A 327 -15.60 19.55 -0.25
CA GLN A 327 -15.80 18.12 -0.50
C GLN A 327 -14.74 17.62 -1.50
N ILE A 328 -13.52 17.39 -1.00
CA ILE A 328 -12.40 16.85 -1.80
C ILE A 328 -12.19 15.37 -1.50
N ASP A 329 -11.95 14.57 -2.53
CA ASP A 329 -11.73 13.12 -2.39
C ASP A 329 -10.37 12.80 -1.78
N GLU A 330 -9.33 13.59 -2.13
CA GLU A 330 -7.94 13.25 -1.80
C GLU A 330 -7.03 14.47 -1.63
N ILE A 331 -6.19 14.44 -0.60
CA ILE A 331 -5.04 15.36 -0.40
C ILE A 331 -3.76 14.61 -0.73
N ARG A 332 -3.10 14.98 -1.84
CA ARG A 332 -1.98 14.20 -2.44
C ARG A 332 -0.56 14.61 -2.01
N LYS A 333 -0.38 15.77 -1.40
CA LYS A 333 0.95 16.30 -1.02
C LYS A 333 0.87 17.16 0.24
N SER A 334 2.03 17.42 0.85
CA SER A 334 2.16 17.97 2.20
C SER A 334 1.59 19.38 2.31
N LEU A 335 0.29 19.43 2.62
CA LEU A 335 -0.52 20.65 2.69
C LEU A 335 0.01 21.65 3.71
N PHE A 336 0.50 21.12 4.84
CA PHE A 336 0.93 21.88 6.02
C PHE A 336 2.39 21.64 6.40
N TYR A 337 3.23 21.19 5.47
CA TYR A 337 4.63 20.91 5.80
C TYR A 337 5.36 22.18 6.25
N GLY A 338 5.97 22.14 7.43
CA GLY A 338 6.66 23.28 8.03
C GLY A 338 5.73 24.30 8.72
N CYS A 339 4.45 23.97 8.92
CA CYS A 339 3.51 24.79 9.70
C CYS A 339 3.57 24.44 11.20
N ASP A 340 4.65 24.84 11.87
CA ASP A 340 4.94 24.37 13.24
C ASP A 340 4.03 24.98 14.33
N LYS A 341 3.17 25.95 13.96
CA LYS A 341 2.25 26.66 14.89
C LYS A 341 0.80 26.19 14.82
N LEU A 342 0.50 25.12 14.08
CA LEU A 342 -0.87 24.60 13.99
C LEU A 342 -1.39 24.19 15.38
N GLU A 343 -2.63 24.60 15.64
CA GLU A 343 -3.40 24.36 16.86
C GLU A 343 -4.66 23.56 16.54
N LEU A 344 -5.37 23.87 15.43
CA LEU A 344 -6.59 23.18 15.04
C LEU A 344 -6.70 22.99 13.52
N ILE A 345 -7.07 21.77 13.10
CA ILE A 345 -7.47 21.46 11.73
C ILE A 345 -8.86 20.82 11.76
N ASN A 346 -9.85 21.49 11.16
CA ASN A 346 -11.19 20.93 10.99
C ASN A 346 -11.31 20.32 9.59
N PHE A 347 -11.58 19.02 9.53
CA PHE A 347 -11.82 18.29 8.30
C PHE A 347 -13.26 18.46 7.81
N PRO A 348 -13.51 18.28 6.50
CA PRO A 348 -14.84 18.44 5.92
C PRO A 348 -15.82 17.38 6.39
N ASN A 349 -17.10 17.64 6.19
CA ASN A 349 -18.18 16.71 6.49
C ASN A 349 -18.36 15.64 5.39
N SER A 350 -17.27 15.01 4.97
CA SER A 350 -17.21 14.00 3.93
C SER A 350 -16.01 13.06 4.13
N PRO A 351 -16.06 11.81 3.62
CA PRO A 351 -14.90 10.95 3.61
C PRO A 351 -13.79 11.55 2.73
N ILE A 352 -12.54 11.39 3.16
CA ILE A 352 -11.36 11.92 2.46
C ILE A 352 -10.15 11.00 2.65
N ILE A 353 -9.29 10.94 1.64
CA ILE A 353 -8.00 10.26 1.71
C ILE A 353 -6.88 11.30 1.81
N VAL A 354 -6.11 11.25 2.89
CA VAL A 354 -4.85 11.99 3.03
C VAL A 354 -3.71 11.08 2.54
N ASN A 355 -3.47 11.14 1.24
CA ASN A 355 -2.37 10.45 0.57
C ASN A 355 -1.14 11.36 0.49
N SER A 356 -0.59 11.70 1.65
CA SER A 356 0.55 12.61 1.76
C SER A 356 1.53 12.09 2.79
N ILE A 357 2.82 12.22 2.50
CA ILE A 357 3.86 12.12 3.53
C ILE A 357 3.87 13.41 4.36
N HIS A 358 4.14 13.30 5.65
CA HIS A 358 4.35 14.45 6.54
C HIS A 358 3.20 15.46 6.55
N PHE A 359 1.94 14.98 6.55
CA PHE A 359 0.77 15.86 6.63
C PHE A 359 0.77 16.64 7.95
N ILE A 360 0.99 15.95 9.07
CA ILE A 360 1.31 16.58 10.36
C ILE A 360 2.81 16.36 10.62
N ASN A 361 3.56 17.46 10.64
CA ASN A 361 4.98 17.48 10.98
C ASN A 361 5.30 18.74 11.79
N GLY A 362 6.06 18.61 12.87
CA GLY A 362 6.59 19.74 13.63
C GLY A 362 5.64 20.44 14.61
N SER A 363 4.32 20.42 14.43
CA SER A 363 3.35 21.11 15.32
C SER A 363 3.01 20.26 16.56
N PRO A 364 3.50 20.58 17.77
CA PRO A 364 3.38 19.67 18.90
C PRO A 364 1.99 19.64 19.54
N ASN A 365 1.18 20.69 19.33
CA ASN A 365 -0.07 20.96 20.02
C ASN A 365 -1.30 20.91 19.10
N VAL A 366 -1.13 20.48 17.84
CA VAL A 366 -2.23 20.44 16.88
C VAL A 366 -3.28 19.42 17.30
N THR A 367 -4.54 19.79 17.17
CA THR A 367 -5.69 18.89 17.27
C THR A 367 -6.39 18.81 15.92
N MET A 368 -6.82 17.62 15.51
CA MET A 368 -7.61 17.43 14.28
C MET A 368 -9.07 17.07 14.63
N SER A 369 -10.04 17.67 13.95
CA SER A 369 -11.46 17.39 14.17
C SER A 369 -12.08 16.73 12.95
N PHE A 370 -12.81 15.64 13.18
CA PHE A 370 -13.40 14.79 12.16
C PHE A 370 -14.89 14.54 12.42
N THR A 371 -15.69 14.64 11.37
CA THR A 371 -17.09 14.19 11.36
C THR A 371 -17.32 12.93 10.53
N TYR A 372 -16.32 12.54 9.73
CA TYR A 372 -16.28 11.28 8.97
C TYR A 372 -14.90 10.63 9.08
N LYS A 373 -14.85 9.32 8.86
CA LYS A 373 -13.61 8.56 8.80
C LYS A 373 -12.71 9.12 7.69
N THR A 374 -11.50 9.51 8.05
CA THR A 374 -10.45 9.96 7.12
C THR A 374 -9.38 8.91 7.04
N LEU A 375 -8.96 8.53 5.82
CA LEU A 375 -7.90 7.56 5.65
C LEU A 375 -6.54 8.23 5.45
N PHE A 376 -5.51 7.72 6.09
CA PHE A 376 -4.15 8.29 6.07
C PHE A 376 -3.15 7.32 5.46
N SER A 377 -2.37 7.79 4.48
CA SER A 377 -1.23 7.01 3.96
C SER A 377 -0.15 6.82 5.03
N SER A 378 0.68 5.79 4.86
CA SER A 378 1.88 5.61 5.70
C SER A 378 2.71 6.90 5.80
N ARG A 379 3.16 7.23 7.02
CA ARG A 379 3.94 8.45 7.34
C ARG A 379 3.21 9.79 7.12
N ALA A 380 1.89 9.79 6.94
CA ALA A 380 1.12 11.04 6.97
C ALA A 380 1.16 11.68 8.37
N ILE A 381 1.00 10.86 9.40
CA ILE A 381 1.05 11.26 10.81
C ILE A 381 2.44 10.94 11.36
N MET A 382 3.27 11.96 11.59
CA MET A 382 4.64 11.78 12.08
C MET A 382 4.76 11.80 13.62
N LYS A 383 3.70 12.21 14.31
CA LYS A 383 3.63 12.30 15.77
C LYS A 383 2.23 11.91 16.22
N ILE A 384 2.12 11.24 17.36
CA ILE A 384 0.84 11.03 18.03
C ILE A 384 0.17 12.40 18.19
N THR A 385 -1.06 12.51 17.71
CA THR A 385 -1.77 13.78 17.57
C THR A 385 -3.15 13.67 18.21
N ASN A 386 -3.57 14.69 18.95
CA ASN A 386 -4.90 14.74 19.53
C ASN A 386 -5.95 14.86 18.43
N ILE A 387 -7.06 14.16 18.58
CA ILE A 387 -8.18 14.25 17.64
C ILE A 387 -9.52 14.33 18.36
N THR A 388 -10.51 14.82 17.64
CA THR A 388 -11.92 14.69 18.00
C THR A 388 -12.65 13.99 16.86
N VAL A 389 -13.45 12.99 17.19
CA VAL A 389 -14.22 12.20 16.21
C VAL A 389 -15.67 12.20 16.67
N SER A 390 -16.50 13.02 16.03
CA SER A 390 -17.86 13.29 16.53
C SER A 390 -18.75 12.06 16.60
N TYR A 391 -18.64 11.13 15.64
CA TYR A 391 -19.47 9.93 15.60
C TYR A 391 -19.04 8.83 16.61
N LEU A 392 -17.85 8.92 17.19
CA LEU A 392 -17.40 7.98 18.22
C LEU A 392 -17.89 8.35 19.63
N ASN A 393 -18.39 9.58 19.83
CA ASN A 393 -18.84 10.08 21.14
C ASN A 393 -17.82 9.85 22.28
N LYS A 394 -16.53 10.01 21.98
CA LYS A 394 -15.41 9.84 22.92
C LYS A 394 -14.56 11.10 23.00
N SER A 395 -14.13 11.45 24.20
CA SER A 395 -13.20 12.54 24.47
C SER A 395 -11.76 12.06 24.53
N ASN A 396 -10.80 12.97 24.36
CA ASN A 396 -9.36 12.69 24.51
C ASN A 396 -8.88 11.54 23.61
N LEU A 397 -9.30 11.54 22.36
CA LEU A 397 -8.81 10.60 21.37
C LEU A 397 -7.48 11.09 20.79
N ILE A 398 -6.69 10.13 20.34
CA ILE A 398 -5.46 10.38 19.58
C ILE A 398 -5.46 9.55 18.30
N ILE A 399 -4.65 9.98 17.33
CA ILE A 399 -4.22 9.17 16.20
C ILE A 399 -2.72 8.89 16.31
N THR A 400 -2.33 7.61 16.20
CA THR A 400 -0.91 7.20 16.23
C THR A 400 -0.23 7.37 14.87
N ARG A 401 1.09 7.16 14.81
CA ARG A 401 1.86 7.17 13.55
C ARG A 401 1.41 6.08 12.57
N ASP A 402 0.89 4.98 13.09
CA ASP A 402 0.33 3.88 12.31
C ASP A 402 -1.17 4.08 12.03
N SER A 403 -1.71 5.29 12.27
CA SER A 403 -3.12 5.63 12.02
C SER A 403 -4.13 4.82 12.85
N LEU A 404 -3.74 4.45 14.08
CA LEU A 404 -4.64 3.85 15.06
C LEU A 404 -5.36 4.96 15.81
N ILE A 405 -6.69 4.87 15.89
CA ILE A 405 -7.52 5.75 16.72
C ILE A 405 -7.62 5.13 18.11
N MET A 406 -7.09 5.81 19.10
CA MET A 406 -6.97 5.30 20.47
C MET A 406 -7.46 6.32 21.49
N ASP A 407 -7.71 5.86 22.71
CA ASP A 407 -7.76 6.73 23.88
C ASP A 407 -6.38 7.35 24.16
N TYR A 408 -6.36 8.46 24.91
CA TYR A 408 -5.13 9.19 25.23
C TYR A 408 -4.05 8.32 25.90
N GLU A 409 -4.45 7.38 26.76
CA GLU A 409 -3.55 6.45 27.46
C GLU A 409 -3.03 5.31 26.56
N GLN A 410 -3.46 5.24 25.30
CA GLN A 410 -3.09 4.18 24.34
C GLN A 410 -3.41 2.77 24.85
N THR A 411 -4.54 2.60 25.53
CA THR A 411 -4.97 1.31 26.09
C THR A 411 -6.04 0.61 25.27
N ILE A 412 -6.81 1.33 24.46
CA ILE A 412 -7.90 0.79 23.63
C ILE A 412 -7.79 1.34 22.21
N ILE A 413 -7.79 0.45 21.23
CA ILE A 413 -7.89 0.82 19.81
C ILE A 413 -9.37 0.77 19.40
N TYR A 414 -9.90 1.89 18.89
CA TYR A 414 -11.30 2.02 18.48
C TYR A 414 -11.51 1.88 16.98
N GLU A 415 -10.61 2.40 16.15
CA GLU A 415 -10.68 2.28 14.70
C GLU A 415 -9.26 2.31 14.10
N PHE A 416 -9.09 1.69 12.92
CA PHE A 416 -7.89 1.84 12.10
C PHE A 416 -8.19 2.67 10.85
N TRP A 417 -7.40 3.72 10.66
CA TRP A 417 -7.57 4.72 9.60
C TRP A 417 -6.41 4.68 8.59
N GLY A 418 -5.62 3.61 8.56
CA GLY A 418 -4.51 3.49 7.61
C GLY A 418 -4.97 3.15 6.18
N PHE A 419 -4.32 3.76 5.20
CA PHE A 419 -4.50 3.51 3.77
C PHE A 419 -3.19 3.07 3.13
N LYS A 420 -3.21 1.93 2.44
CA LYS A 420 -2.01 1.31 1.82
C LYS A 420 -0.86 1.14 2.83
N THR A 421 -1.20 0.76 4.05
CA THR A 421 -0.23 0.48 5.12
C THR A 421 0.05 -1.01 5.15
N SER A 422 1.30 -1.42 4.88
CA SER A 422 1.69 -2.84 4.89
C SER A 422 2.02 -3.37 6.29
N GLN A 423 2.52 -2.55 7.19
CA GLN A 423 2.92 -2.97 8.53
C GLN A 423 2.38 -1.99 9.58
N ILE A 424 1.90 -2.53 10.69
CA ILE A 424 1.53 -1.76 11.88
C ILE A 424 2.23 -2.32 13.12
N THR A 425 2.43 -1.47 14.11
CA THR A 425 2.86 -1.87 15.45
C THR A 425 1.76 -1.56 16.45
N ILE A 426 1.33 -2.56 17.19
CA ILE A 426 0.40 -2.38 18.32
C ILE A 426 1.21 -1.88 19.51
N PRO A 427 0.89 -0.70 20.10
CA PRO A 427 1.61 -0.18 21.27
C PRO A 427 1.55 -1.14 22.46
N ASP A 428 2.63 -1.25 23.23
CA ASP A 428 2.72 -2.18 24.38
C ASP A 428 1.66 -1.92 25.45
N SER A 429 1.21 -0.68 25.62
CA SER A 429 0.14 -0.29 26.55
C SER A 429 -1.25 -0.75 26.11
N THR A 430 -1.41 -1.23 24.88
CA THR A 430 -2.72 -1.62 24.35
C THR A 430 -3.23 -2.83 25.12
N SER A 431 -4.35 -2.67 25.82
CA SER A 431 -5.03 -3.75 26.55
C SER A 431 -6.12 -4.42 25.72
N LYS A 432 -6.73 -3.69 24.77
CA LYS A 432 -7.90 -4.11 24.01
C LYS A 432 -7.90 -3.56 22.57
N ILE A 433 -8.29 -4.40 21.63
CA ILE A 433 -8.66 -4.00 20.26
C ILE A 433 -10.17 -4.21 20.10
N CYS A 434 -10.89 -3.14 19.75
CA CYS A 434 -12.35 -3.19 19.60
C CYS A 434 -12.80 -3.94 18.34
N ALA A 435 -14.10 -4.26 18.29
CA ALA A 435 -14.68 -5.01 17.18
C ALA A 435 -14.49 -4.25 15.86
N ARG A 436 -14.13 -5.00 14.81
CA ARG A 436 -13.97 -4.50 13.42
C ARG A 436 -12.96 -3.35 13.26
N VAL A 437 -11.95 -3.22 14.13
CA VAL A 437 -10.94 -2.15 13.98
C VAL A 437 -10.20 -2.31 12.66
N PHE A 438 -9.77 -3.53 12.33
CA PHE A 438 -9.01 -3.85 11.10
C PHE A 438 -9.86 -4.52 9.99
N GLU A 439 -11.18 -4.52 10.08
CA GLU A 439 -12.04 -5.21 9.10
C GLU A 439 -11.80 -4.64 7.69
N ASN A 440 -11.63 -5.53 6.70
CA ASN A 440 -11.28 -5.21 5.31
C ASN A 440 -9.93 -4.48 5.11
N SER A 441 -9.07 -4.45 6.13
CA SER A 441 -7.76 -3.80 6.04
C SER A 441 -6.82 -4.53 5.07
N THR A 442 -5.89 -3.78 4.48
CA THR A 442 -4.86 -4.32 3.58
C THR A 442 -3.50 -4.49 4.26
N ILE A 443 -3.48 -4.55 5.60
CA ILE A 443 -2.25 -4.80 6.36
C ILE A 443 -1.67 -6.18 6.00
N GLU A 444 -0.35 -6.24 5.92
CA GLU A 444 0.39 -7.47 5.61
C GLU A 444 0.96 -8.11 6.87
N THR A 445 1.36 -7.27 7.84
CA THR A 445 2.06 -7.69 9.06
C THR A 445 1.66 -6.84 10.26
N ILE A 446 1.57 -7.48 11.42
CA ILE A 446 1.27 -6.86 12.71
C ILE A 446 2.42 -7.18 13.64
N LYS A 447 2.94 -6.16 14.33
CA LYS A 447 3.99 -6.32 15.34
C LYS A 447 3.44 -6.01 16.72
N PHE A 448 3.77 -6.88 17.66
CA PHE A 448 3.56 -6.69 19.09
C PHE A 448 4.94 -6.55 19.74
N GLY A 449 5.11 -5.64 20.71
CA GLY A 449 6.34 -5.59 21.50
C GLY A 449 6.37 -6.68 22.57
N GLU A 450 7.56 -6.91 23.14
CA GLU A 450 7.80 -7.97 24.13
C GLU A 450 6.99 -7.79 25.42
N ASN A 451 6.64 -6.55 25.76
CA ASN A 451 5.89 -6.18 26.95
C ASN A 451 4.41 -5.86 26.67
N SER A 452 3.87 -6.39 25.55
CA SER A 452 2.49 -6.18 25.15
C SER A 452 1.49 -6.57 26.25
N GLN A 453 0.65 -5.61 26.63
CA GLN A 453 -0.44 -5.76 27.60
C GLN A 453 -1.76 -6.24 26.97
N LEU A 454 -1.75 -6.54 25.67
CA LEU A 454 -2.95 -6.91 24.93
C LEU A 454 -3.58 -8.16 25.54
N SER A 455 -4.85 -8.05 25.90
CA SER A 455 -5.60 -9.11 26.57
C SER A 455 -6.87 -9.51 25.84
N ILE A 456 -7.42 -8.64 24.98
CA ILE A 456 -8.69 -8.84 24.28
C ILE A 456 -8.62 -8.34 22.83
N ILE A 457 -9.05 -9.18 21.89
CA ILE A 457 -9.39 -8.84 20.50
C ILE A 457 -10.87 -9.16 20.31
N GLU A 458 -11.68 -8.15 20.03
CA GLU A 458 -13.13 -8.30 19.88
C GLU A 458 -13.55 -8.82 18.49
N ASP A 459 -14.87 -9.03 18.33
CA ASP A 459 -15.44 -9.73 17.18
C ASP A 459 -15.06 -9.11 15.83
N SER A 460 -14.80 -9.97 14.85
CA SER A 460 -14.54 -9.60 13.45
C SER A 460 -13.39 -8.62 13.23
N ASP A 461 -12.48 -8.44 14.21
CA ASP A 461 -11.46 -7.39 14.15
C ASP A 461 -10.61 -7.41 12.87
N PHE A 462 -10.04 -8.57 12.52
CA PHE A 462 -9.24 -8.76 11.31
C PHE A 462 -10.03 -9.42 10.17
N ARG A 463 -11.36 -9.43 10.23
CA ARG A 463 -12.20 -10.05 9.20
C ARG A 463 -11.89 -9.47 7.82
N ASN A 464 -11.71 -10.35 6.85
CA ASN A 464 -11.37 -10.02 5.47
C ASN A 464 -10.08 -9.16 5.34
N CYS A 465 -9.10 -9.35 6.23
CA CYS A 465 -7.74 -8.82 6.05
C CYS A 465 -7.01 -9.55 4.91
N SER A 466 -7.37 -9.20 3.67
CA SER A 466 -6.97 -9.91 2.44
C SER A 466 -5.48 -9.98 2.16
N LYS A 467 -4.65 -9.22 2.90
CA LYS A 467 -3.19 -9.18 2.74
C LYS A 467 -2.41 -9.69 3.95
N LEU A 468 -3.07 -10.06 5.04
CA LEU A 468 -2.40 -10.49 6.26
C LEU A 468 -1.84 -11.90 6.09
N LYS A 469 -0.51 -12.03 6.14
CA LYS A 469 0.18 -13.31 5.84
C LYS A 469 0.46 -14.15 7.07
N SER A 470 0.82 -13.51 8.17
CA SER A 470 1.13 -14.20 9.41
C SER A 470 0.88 -13.32 10.61
N ILE A 471 0.57 -13.96 11.73
CA ILE A 471 0.41 -13.32 13.03
C ILE A 471 1.13 -14.18 14.07
N ASN A 472 1.97 -13.54 14.87
CA ASN A 472 2.63 -14.18 16.00
C ASN A 472 2.25 -13.41 17.27
N PHE A 473 1.37 -14.00 18.08
CA PHE A 473 1.00 -13.38 19.35
C PHE A 473 2.14 -13.51 20.37
N PRO A 474 2.32 -12.53 21.26
CA PRO A 474 3.27 -12.62 22.38
C PRO A 474 3.00 -13.87 23.22
N SER A 475 4.02 -14.68 23.48
CA SER A 475 3.87 -15.91 24.29
C SER A 475 3.67 -15.64 25.79
N THR A 476 4.02 -14.43 26.25
CA THR A 476 3.98 -13.99 27.65
C THR A 476 2.58 -13.62 28.14
N THR A 477 1.64 -13.34 27.23
CA THR A 477 0.30 -12.83 27.56
C THR A 477 -0.77 -13.71 26.92
N VAL A 478 -1.79 -14.07 27.68
CA VAL A 478 -2.98 -14.76 27.15
C VAL A 478 -3.92 -13.72 26.54
N ILE A 479 -4.23 -13.89 25.26
CA ILE A 479 -5.13 -13.01 24.52
C ILE A 479 -6.45 -13.72 24.29
N THR A 480 -7.52 -13.14 24.82
CA THR A 480 -8.90 -13.57 24.52
C THR A 480 -9.28 -13.05 23.15
N ILE A 481 -9.51 -13.96 22.21
CA ILE A 481 -9.96 -13.65 20.86
C ILE A 481 -11.45 -13.98 20.79
N MET A 482 -12.26 -13.07 20.24
CA MET A 482 -13.71 -13.25 20.05
C MET A 482 -14.04 -13.76 18.64
N ASN A 483 -15.34 -13.95 18.36
CA ASN A 483 -15.78 -14.68 17.18
C ASN A 483 -15.39 -13.96 15.88
N ASN A 484 -15.20 -14.74 14.81
CA ASN A 484 -14.92 -14.23 13.46
C ASN A 484 -13.66 -13.35 13.34
N ALA A 485 -12.79 -13.31 14.36
CA ALA A 485 -11.69 -12.34 14.43
C ALA A 485 -10.77 -12.37 13.20
N PHE A 486 -10.52 -13.54 12.59
CA PHE A 486 -9.70 -13.70 11.38
C PHE A 486 -10.48 -14.32 10.22
N GLU A 487 -11.81 -14.27 10.23
CA GLU A 487 -12.65 -14.82 9.16
C GLU A 487 -12.23 -14.24 7.79
N SER A 488 -12.12 -15.10 6.78
CA SER A 488 -11.77 -14.74 5.41
C SER A 488 -10.44 -14.01 5.26
N CYS A 489 -9.46 -14.25 6.15
CA CYS A 489 -8.06 -13.87 5.91
C CYS A 489 -7.45 -14.83 4.88
N ILE A 490 -7.84 -14.67 3.61
CA ILE A 490 -7.63 -15.67 2.56
C ILE A 490 -6.17 -16.02 2.26
N ILE A 491 -5.22 -15.15 2.61
CA ILE A 491 -3.77 -15.38 2.45
C ILE A 491 -3.02 -15.61 3.76
N LEU A 492 -3.71 -15.68 4.89
CA LEU A 492 -3.09 -16.00 6.18
C LEU A 492 -2.54 -17.43 6.11
N GLU A 493 -1.25 -17.58 6.37
CA GLU A 493 -0.52 -18.84 6.25
C GLU A 493 -0.16 -19.42 7.62
N ASP A 494 0.24 -18.55 8.56
CA ASP A 494 0.82 -18.93 9.85
C ASP A 494 0.19 -18.14 11.01
N ILE A 495 -0.21 -18.84 12.06
CA ILE A 495 -0.68 -18.28 13.34
C ILE A 495 0.04 -18.98 14.50
N SER A 496 0.51 -18.22 15.50
CA SER A 496 1.23 -18.77 16.65
C SER A 496 0.76 -18.20 17.99
N ASN A 497 0.93 -19.00 19.04
CA ASN A 497 0.54 -18.71 20.41
C ASN A 497 -0.95 -18.35 20.60
N ILE A 498 -1.87 -18.99 19.87
CA ILE A 498 -3.31 -18.75 20.09
C ILE A 498 -3.82 -19.49 21.32
N TYR A 499 -4.54 -18.81 22.22
CA TYR A 499 -5.14 -19.40 23.42
C TYR A 499 -6.39 -20.21 23.07
N ASN A 500 -7.58 -19.62 23.13
CA ASN A 500 -8.81 -20.27 22.69
C ASN A 500 -9.12 -19.92 21.24
N ILE A 501 -9.76 -20.86 20.54
CA ILE A 501 -10.20 -20.65 19.17
C ILE A 501 -11.73 -20.54 19.19
N PRO A 502 -12.28 -19.32 19.12
CA PRO A 502 -13.72 -19.08 19.15
C PRO A 502 -14.41 -19.49 17.83
N ASP A 503 -15.72 -19.28 17.76
CA ASP A 503 -16.52 -19.61 16.58
C ASP A 503 -16.07 -18.79 15.36
N ASP A 504 -16.03 -19.45 14.20
CA ASP A 504 -15.65 -18.89 12.89
C ASP A 504 -14.29 -18.18 12.83
N CYS A 505 -13.43 -18.34 13.85
CA CYS A 505 -12.21 -17.54 14.03
C CYS A 505 -11.33 -17.47 12.77
N PHE A 506 -11.12 -18.60 12.10
CA PHE A 506 -10.36 -18.73 10.85
C PHE A 506 -11.19 -19.30 9.70
N HIS A 507 -12.52 -19.16 9.76
CA HIS A 507 -13.41 -19.58 8.68
C HIS A 507 -12.95 -18.96 7.36
N GLY A 508 -12.72 -19.77 6.31
CA GLY A 508 -12.34 -19.29 4.98
C GLY A 508 -10.88 -18.84 4.86
N CYS A 509 -10.02 -19.09 5.84
CA CYS A 509 -8.58 -18.86 5.75
C CYS A 509 -7.90 -19.89 4.83
N THR A 510 -8.14 -19.77 3.52
CA THR A 510 -7.84 -20.82 2.53
C THR A 510 -6.36 -21.21 2.41
N LYS A 511 -5.44 -20.36 2.88
CA LYS A 511 -3.99 -20.56 2.85
C LYS A 511 -3.38 -20.97 4.20
N LEU A 512 -4.20 -21.04 5.25
CA LEU A 512 -3.73 -21.34 6.60
C LEU A 512 -3.20 -22.78 6.63
N ARG A 513 -1.93 -22.92 7.02
CA ARG A 513 -1.20 -24.20 7.03
C ARG A 513 -0.60 -24.54 8.38
N ASN A 514 -0.13 -23.52 9.11
CA ASN A 514 0.59 -23.69 10.36
C ASN A 514 -0.19 -22.98 11.46
N VAL A 515 -0.75 -23.77 12.37
CA VAL A 515 -1.51 -23.29 13.52
C VAL A 515 -0.85 -23.81 14.77
N ASP A 516 -0.31 -22.90 15.57
CA ASP A 516 0.27 -23.20 16.87
C ASP A 516 -0.67 -22.72 18.00
N ILE A 517 -1.31 -23.68 18.64
CA ILE A 517 -2.29 -23.51 19.71
C ILE A 517 -1.56 -23.71 21.05
N ARG A 518 -1.77 -22.80 22.00
CA ARG A 518 -1.14 -22.85 23.32
C ARG A 518 -1.62 -24.05 24.13
N GLU A 519 -0.73 -24.55 25.00
CA GLU A 519 -0.98 -25.72 25.86
C GLU A 519 -2.02 -25.50 26.96
N ASP A 520 -2.50 -24.26 27.15
CA ASP A 520 -3.56 -23.90 28.09
C ASP A 520 -4.93 -23.69 27.40
N SER A 521 -5.02 -23.90 26.08
CA SER A 521 -6.26 -23.79 25.28
C SER A 521 -7.34 -24.79 25.73
N GLU A 522 -8.58 -24.34 25.92
CA GLU A 522 -9.67 -25.21 26.33
C GLU A 522 -10.65 -25.57 25.21
N MET A 523 -10.69 -24.78 24.11
CA MET A 523 -11.77 -24.86 23.14
C MET A 523 -11.33 -24.58 21.69
N ILE A 524 -11.87 -25.40 20.79
CA ILE A 524 -11.97 -25.15 19.35
C ILE A 524 -13.45 -25.01 18.98
N GLY A 525 -13.83 -23.80 18.58
CA GLY A 525 -15.20 -23.35 18.35
C GLY A 525 -15.85 -23.91 17.08
N VAL A 526 -17.12 -23.56 16.90
CA VAL A 526 -17.92 -23.95 15.74
C VAL A 526 -17.33 -23.34 14.48
N GLN A 527 -17.18 -24.14 13.43
CA GLN A 527 -16.69 -23.68 12.11
C GLN A 527 -15.32 -22.96 12.13
N SER A 528 -14.55 -23.09 13.20
CA SER A 528 -13.38 -22.23 13.44
C SER A 528 -12.30 -22.33 12.37
N PHE A 529 -12.16 -23.48 11.70
CA PHE A 529 -11.27 -23.71 10.55
C PHE A 529 -12.03 -24.17 9.32
N GLU A 530 -13.35 -23.94 9.23
CA GLU A 530 -14.10 -24.33 8.05
C GLU A 530 -13.49 -23.70 6.79
N ASN A 531 -13.37 -24.48 5.72
CA ASN A 531 -12.77 -24.08 4.44
C ASN A 531 -11.27 -23.68 4.52
N CYS A 532 -10.52 -24.15 5.53
CA CYS A 532 -9.05 -24.04 5.56
C CYS A 532 -8.38 -25.06 4.62
N PHE A 533 -8.51 -24.85 3.31
CA PHE A 533 -8.11 -25.80 2.27
C PHE A 533 -6.61 -26.15 2.21
N SER A 534 -5.76 -25.37 2.89
CA SER A 534 -4.29 -25.60 2.92
C SER A 534 -3.80 -26.25 4.21
N LEU A 535 -4.66 -26.46 5.20
CA LEU A 535 -4.26 -27.07 6.47
C LEU A 535 -3.94 -28.55 6.27
N GLU A 536 -2.69 -28.97 6.51
CA GLU A 536 -2.26 -30.36 6.30
C GLU A 536 -2.23 -31.19 7.58
N SER A 537 -1.93 -30.57 8.71
CA SER A 537 -1.89 -31.21 10.02
C SER A 537 -2.21 -30.20 11.11
N ILE A 538 -2.79 -30.66 12.22
CA ILE A 538 -2.99 -29.81 13.40
C ILE A 538 -2.66 -30.57 14.69
N ASN A 539 -1.95 -29.89 15.59
CA ASN A 539 -1.68 -30.39 16.93
C ASN A 539 -2.77 -29.87 17.89
N ILE A 540 -3.41 -30.78 18.61
CA ILE A 540 -4.42 -30.47 19.62
C ILE A 540 -3.76 -30.60 20.99
N PRO A 541 -3.65 -29.49 21.75
CA PRO A 541 -3.10 -29.50 23.11
C PRO A 541 -3.83 -30.44 24.07
N SER A 542 -3.12 -30.89 25.12
CA SER A 542 -3.69 -31.82 26.11
C SER A 542 -4.81 -31.19 26.96
N SER A 543 -4.85 -29.86 27.03
CA SER A 543 -5.84 -29.05 27.76
C SER A 543 -7.18 -28.90 27.05
N VAL A 544 -7.26 -29.16 25.74
CA VAL A 544 -8.49 -28.93 24.96
C VAL A 544 -9.61 -29.86 25.45
N LYS A 545 -10.73 -29.26 25.85
CA LYS A 545 -11.92 -29.95 26.37
C LYS A 545 -12.99 -30.10 25.30
N ILE A 546 -13.10 -29.15 24.38
CA ILE A 546 -14.20 -29.08 23.42
C ILE A 546 -13.65 -28.89 21.99
N ILE A 547 -14.06 -29.77 21.08
CA ILE A 547 -13.97 -29.59 19.63
C ILE A 547 -15.38 -29.57 19.07
N SER A 548 -15.81 -28.40 18.60
CA SER A 548 -17.21 -28.12 18.27
C SER A 548 -17.60 -28.59 16.86
N ASP A 549 -18.89 -28.45 16.54
CA ASP A 549 -19.44 -28.82 15.24
C ASP A 549 -18.73 -28.09 14.10
N TYR A 550 -18.41 -28.83 13.03
CA TYR A 550 -17.80 -28.29 11.80
C TYR A 550 -16.45 -27.58 11.97
N ALA A 551 -15.77 -27.74 13.11
CA ALA A 551 -14.51 -27.06 13.41
C ALA A 551 -13.46 -27.14 12.28
N PHE A 552 -13.36 -28.28 11.59
CA PHE A 552 -12.47 -28.53 10.46
C PHE A 552 -13.23 -28.87 9.17
N ASN A 553 -14.49 -28.45 9.03
CA ASN A 553 -15.29 -28.79 7.85
C ASN A 553 -14.62 -28.33 6.55
N ASN A 554 -14.63 -29.17 5.52
CA ASN A 554 -13.98 -28.89 4.22
C ASN A 554 -12.47 -28.56 4.31
N CYS A 555 -11.76 -29.04 5.33
CA CYS A 555 -10.30 -29.01 5.37
C CYS A 555 -9.71 -30.11 4.47
N ASN A 556 -9.89 -29.97 3.15
CA ASN A 556 -9.67 -31.07 2.19
C ASN A 556 -8.24 -31.61 2.13
N LYS A 557 -7.23 -30.83 2.57
CA LYS A 557 -5.82 -31.26 2.64
C LYS A 557 -5.39 -31.78 4.02
N LEU A 558 -6.27 -31.74 5.02
CA LEU A 558 -5.94 -32.16 6.38
C LEU A 558 -5.72 -33.67 6.39
N LYS A 559 -4.47 -34.09 6.59
CA LYS A 559 -4.03 -35.50 6.62
C LYS A 559 -3.98 -36.06 8.03
N SER A 560 -3.65 -35.23 9.02
CA SER A 560 -3.49 -35.66 10.41
C SER A 560 -4.03 -34.68 11.45
N ILE A 561 -4.66 -35.23 12.49
CA ILE A 561 -4.98 -34.53 13.74
C ILE A 561 -4.22 -35.23 14.87
N ILE A 562 -3.38 -34.49 15.57
CA ILE A 562 -2.41 -35.04 16.52
C ILE A 562 -2.80 -34.60 17.93
N PHE A 563 -3.21 -35.56 18.74
CA PHE A 563 -3.40 -35.42 20.18
C PHE A 563 -2.20 -36.00 20.95
N THR A 564 -2.01 -35.53 22.18
CA THR A 564 -1.21 -36.23 23.20
C THR A 564 -1.89 -37.54 23.62
N THR A 565 -1.09 -38.52 24.08
CA THR A 565 -1.60 -39.86 24.47
C THR A 565 -2.66 -39.81 25.58
N THR A 566 -2.58 -38.78 26.43
CA THR A 566 -3.57 -38.46 27.47
C THR A 566 -3.97 -37.00 27.32
N ASN A 567 -5.28 -36.72 27.33
CA ASN A 567 -5.81 -35.36 27.19
C ASN A 567 -7.16 -35.16 27.91
N SER A 568 -7.63 -33.91 27.91
CA SER A 568 -8.80 -33.44 28.66
C SER A 568 -10.10 -33.41 27.85
N LEU A 569 -10.16 -34.09 26.69
CA LEU A 569 -11.29 -34.00 25.77
C LEU A 569 -12.60 -34.51 26.40
N GLN A 570 -13.60 -33.63 26.48
CA GLN A 570 -14.92 -33.90 27.05
C GLN A 570 -16.02 -33.95 26.01
N LYS A 571 -15.88 -33.20 24.90
CA LYS A 571 -16.86 -33.14 23.82
C LYS A 571 -16.15 -33.02 22.48
N MET A 572 -16.48 -33.91 21.54
CA MET A 572 -16.08 -33.82 20.15
C MET A 572 -17.26 -34.16 19.26
N SER A 573 -17.63 -33.24 18.37
CA SER A 573 -18.60 -33.55 17.33
C SER A 573 -17.98 -34.40 16.24
N ILE A 574 -18.68 -35.43 15.76
CA ILE A 574 -18.23 -36.17 14.58
C ILE A 574 -18.24 -35.30 13.32
N ASN A 575 -19.14 -34.31 13.27
CA ASN A 575 -19.22 -33.36 12.17
C ASN A 575 -18.04 -32.36 12.17
N SER A 576 -17.25 -32.30 13.25
CA SER A 576 -16.04 -31.47 13.32
C SER A 576 -15.04 -31.78 12.21
N ILE A 577 -15.01 -33.02 11.71
CA ILE A 577 -14.10 -33.49 10.66
C ILE A 577 -14.85 -33.88 9.37
N SER A 578 -16.05 -33.31 9.16
CA SER A 578 -16.82 -33.53 7.94
C SER A 578 -16.09 -33.00 6.71
N ASN A 579 -16.20 -33.72 5.59
CA ASN A 579 -15.55 -33.37 4.31
C ASN A 579 -14.01 -33.20 4.38
N CYS A 580 -13.34 -33.75 5.40
CA CYS A 580 -11.88 -33.85 5.44
C CYS A 580 -11.40 -35.04 4.58
N GLU A 581 -11.50 -34.91 3.25
CA GLU A 581 -11.30 -36.02 2.30
C GLU A 581 -9.91 -36.67 2.31
N SER A 582 -8.89 -35.95 2.82
CA SER A 582 -7.52 -36.45 2.96
C SER A 582 -7.19 -37.02 4.34
N LEU A 583 -8.11 -36.95 5.30
CA LEU A 583 -7.81 -37.30 6.70
C LEU A 583 -7.63 -38.80 6.83
N SER A 584 -6.37 -39.22 6.99
CA SER A 584 -5.96 -40.62 7.12
C SER A 584 -5.41 -40.95 8.51
N ASN A 585 -5.17 -39.93 9.35
CA ASN A 585 -4.57 -40.14 10.66
C ASN A 585 -5.21 -39.30 11.77
N ILE A 586 -5.62 -39.95 12.85
CA ILE A 586 -5.83 -39.33 14.16
C ILE A 586 -4.94 -40.11 15.14
N SER A 587 -4.07 -39.42 15.87
CA SER A 587 -3.15 -40.09 16.79
C SER A 587 -3.90 -40.88 17.87
N ASN A 588 -3.26 -41.92 18.41
CA ASN A 588 -3.83 -42.66 19.52
C ASN A 588 -3.86 -41.79 20.78
N PHE A 589 -5.02 -41.73 21.43
CA PHE A 589 -5.20 -40.98 22.67
C PHE A 589 -6.27 -41.59 23.58
N SER A 590 -6.26 -41.18 24.85
CA SER A 590 -7.32 -41.48 25.80
C SER A 590 -7.63 -40.25 26.67
N SER A 591 -8.91 -40.05 26.95
CA SER A 591 -9.47 -39.09 27.90
C SER A 591 -10.57 -39.78 28.73
N ASP A 592 -11.24 -39.05 29.61
CA ASP A 592 -12.35 -39.60 30.40
C ASP A 592 -13.55 -40.01 29.53
N GLN A 593 -13.79 -39.30 28.42
CA GLN A 593 -14.98 -39.44 27.57
C GLN A 593 -14.69 -40.02 26.19
N TYR A 594 -13.46 -39.94 25.70
CA TYR A 594 -13.09 -40.38 24.35
C TYR A 594 -11.75 -41.13 24.34
N LYS A 595 -11.62 -42.09 23.44
CA LYS A 595 -10.32 -42.68 23.07
C LYS A 595 -10.22 -42.83 21.56
N CYS A 596 -9.00 -42.76 21.03
CA CYS A 596 -8.66 -43.13 19.66
C CYS A 596 -7.66 -44.29 19.69
N VAL A 597 -7.97 -45.36 18.96
CA VAL A 597 -7.06 -46.50 18.76
C VAL A 597 -7.11 -46.88 17.30
N SER A 598 -5.95 -46.87 16.61
CA SER A 598 -5.85 -47.21 15.18
C SER A 598 -6.88 -46.44 14.36
N ASN A 599 -6.80 -45.10 14.42
CA ASN A 599 -7.65 -44.18 13.66
C ASN A 599 -9.17 -44.37 13.89
N THR A 600 -9.53 -45.03 14.98
CA THR A 600 -10.91 -45.36 15.36
C THR A 600 -11.26 -44.63 16.64
N LEU A 601 -12.26 -43.76 16.57
CA LEU A 601 -12.80 -42.97 17.66
C LEU A 601 -13.89 -43.74 18.41
N TYR A 602 -13.75 -43.72 19.72
CA TYR A 602 -14.71 -44.27 20.66
C TYR A 602 -15.15 -43.17 21.63
N ASN A 603 -16.44 -43.13 21.93
CA ASN A 603 -17.02 -42.30 22.99
C ASN A 603 -17.44 -43.20 24.17
N LYS A 604 -17.31 -42.70 25.40
CA LYS A 604 -17.75 -43.38 26.61
C LYS A 604 -19.12 -42.86 27.04
N THR A 605 -20.10 -43.77 27.13
CA THR A 605 -21.43 -43.51 27.68
C THR A 605 -21.77 -44.60 28.69
N ASP A 606 -22.26 -44.25 29.88
CA ASP A 606 -22.59 -45.19 30.97
C ASP A 606 -21.47 -46.20 31.29
N SER A 607 -20.23 -45.68 31.40
CA SER A 607 -19.01 -46.47 31.65
C SER A 607 -18.62 -47.47 30.56
N LYS A 608 -19.28 -47.46 29.39
CA LYS A 608 -19.00 -48.35 28.26
C LYS A 608 -18.58 -47.53 27.04
N TYR A 609 -17.68 -48.10 26.23
CA TYR A 609 -17.25 -47.45 24.98
C TYR A 609 -18.17 -47.80 23.82
N TYR A 610 -18.48 -46.82 22.99
CA TYR A 610 -19.23 -46.90 21.75
C TYR A 610 -18.26 -46.52 20.64
N LEU A 611 -18.08 -47.38 19.65
CA LEU A 611 -17.28 -47.06 18.47
C LEU A 611 -18.14 -46.16 17.59
N ILE A 612 -17.74 -44.90 17.45
CA ILE A 612 -18.55 -43.87 16.79
C ILE A 612 -18.06 -43.59 15.38
N TYR A 613 -16.76 -43.71 15.10
CA TYR A 613 -16.21 -43.39 13.78
C TYR A 613 -14.83 -44.00 13.55
N HIS A 614 -14.62 -44.48 12.33
CA HIS A 614 -13.34 -44.86 11.78
C HIS A 614 -13.06 -44.02 10.54
N LEU A 615 -11.82 -43.55 10.42
CA LEU A 615 -11.38 -42.73 9.31
C LEU A 615 -11.48 -43.48 7.97
N CYS A 616 -12.32 -42.99 7.05
CA CYS A 616 -12.54 -43.62 5.74
C CYS A 616 -11.26 -43.78 4.89
N LYS A 617 -10.26 -42.90 5.07
CA LYS A 617 -8.94 -42.96 4.41
C LYS A 617 -7.83 -43.56 5.28
N SER A 618 -8.16 -44.13 6.44
CA SER A 618 -7.15 -44.82 7.26
C SER A 618 -6.41 -45.88 6.44
N LEU A 619 -5.11 -46.07 6.72
CA LEU A 619 -4.31 -47.15 6.13
C LEU A 619 -4.37 -48.45 6.95
N ASP A 620 -5.20 -48.49 8.01
CA ASP A 620 -5.35 -49.67 8.85
C ASP A 620 -6.00 -50.82 8.06
N LEU A 621 -5.23 -51.89 7.84
CA LEU A 621 -5.73 -53.11 7.18
C LEU A 621 -6.47 -54.04 8.15
N LYS A 622 -6.14 -53.97 9.43
CA LYS A 622 -6.71 -54.82 10.49
C LYS A 622 -7.04 -53.98 11.72
N ILE A 623 -8.26 -54.14 12.24
CA ILE A 623 -8.71 -53.46 13.45
C ILE A 623 -9.23 -54.48 14.45
N ASN A 624 -8.75 -54.37 15.69
CA ASN A 624 -9.30 -55.11 16.82
C ASN A 624 -10.31 -54.21 17.53
N ILE A 625 -11.55 -54.67 17.65
CA ILE A 625 -12.64 -53.91 18.25
C ILE A 625 -12.85 -54.35 19.69
N ASP A 626 -12.82 -53.37 20.59
CA ASP A 626 -13.12 -53.50 22.02
C ASP A 626 -14.02 -52.33 22.46
N CYS A 627 -15.32 -52.52 22.24
CA CYS A 627 -16.39 -51.59 22.58
C CYS A 627 -17.70 -52.35 22.83
N HIS A 628 -18.68 -51.70 23.45
CA HIS A 628 -20.01 -52.25 23.71
C HIS A 628 -20.89 -52.25 22.46
N VAL A 629 -20.88 -51.16 21.69
CA VAL A 629 -21.70 -50.99 20.49
C VAL A 629 -20.84 -50.45 19.35
N ILE A 630 -21.02 -51.00 18.15
CA ILE A 630 -20.55 -50.40 16.90
C ILE A 630 -21.70 -49.58 16.35
N CYS A 631 -21.58 -48.25 16.36
CA CYS A 631 -22.67 -47.37 16.00
C CYS A 631 -22.92 -47.34 14.48
N SER A 632 -24.06 -46.77 14.10
CA SER A 632 -24.45 -46.56 12.71
C SER A 632 -23.41 -45.70 11.98
N TYR A 633 -23.07 -46.07 10.74
CA TYR A 633 -22.09 -45.39 9.89
C TYR A 633 -20.65 -45.28 10.43
N SER A 634 -20.30 -46.00 11.50
CA SER A 634 -18.96 -45.85 12.09
C SER A 634 -17.83 -46.28 11.17
N PHE A 635 -18.05 -47.20 10.22
CA PHE A 635 -17.08 -47.58 9.18
C PHE A 635 -17.50 -47.10 7.78
N ASN A 636 -18.25 -46.01 7.66
CA ASN A 636 -18.73 -45.53 6.37
C ASN A 636 -17.58 -45.25 5.37
N GLN A 637 -17.64 -45.86 4.19
CA GLN A 637 -16.64 -45.77 3.11
C GLN A 637 -15.22 -46.12 3.56
N SER A 638 -15.07 -47.01 4.55
CA SER A 638 -13.75 -47.47 5.00
C SER A 638 -13.16 -48.49 4.03
N ILE A 639 -12.53 -47.97 2.96
CA ILE A 639 -12.13 -48.77 1.80
C ILE A 639 -10.84 -49.58 2.00
N ASN A 640 -10.04 -49.34 3.04
CA ASN A 640 -8.75 -50.04 3.19
C ASN A 640 -8.81 -51.23 4.17
N ILE A 641 -9.81 -51.28 5.04
CA ILE A 641 -9.89 -52.33 6.05
C ILE A 641 -10.17 -53.67 5.39
N GLU A 642 -9.34 -54.66 5.69
CA GLU A 642 -9.54 -56.04 5.23
C GLU A 642 -10.08 -56.96 6.32
N THR A 643 -9.71 -56.70 7.58
CA THR A 643 -10.02 -57.58 8.71
C THR A 643 -10.53 -56.79 9.91
N ILE A 644 -11.71 -57.17 10.40
CA ILE A 644 -12.23 -56.76 11.70
C ILE A 644 -12.15 -57.95 12.66
N SER A 645 -11.62 -57.71 13.86
CA SER A 645 -11.52 -58.72 14.92
C SER A 645 -12.21 -58.21 16.19
N ILE A 646 -13.44 -58.67 16.43
CA ILE A 646 -14.21 -58.37 17.64
C ILE A 646 -13.66 -59.22 18.80
N MET A 647 -13.27 -58.57 19.90
CA MET A 647 -12.77 -59.25 21.09
C MET A 647 -13.90 -59.99 21.83
N SER A 648 -13.60 -61.14 22.44
CA SER A 648 -14.57 -61.85 23.28
C SER A 648 -15.04 -60.95 24.43
N ASN A 649 -16.35 -60.95 24.71
CA ASN A 649 -17.00 -60.15 25.77
C ASN A 649 -16.94 -58.62 25.56
N SER A 650 -16.85 -58.15 24.30
CA SER A 650 -16.82 -56.71 23.99
C SER A 650 -18.17 -56.21 23.43
N VAL A 651 -18.42 -56.48 22.14
CA VAL A 651 -19.52 -55.93 21.36
C VAL A 651 -20.79 -56.73 21.59
N SER A 652 -21.87 -56.07 22.05
CA SER A 652 -23.21 -56.66 22.16
C SER A 652 -24.13 -56.30 21.00
N LEU A 653 -23.92 -55.14 20.38
CA LEU A 653 -24.76 -54.61 19.30
C LEU A 653 -23.91 -54.07 18.14
N ILE A 654 -24.28 -54.46 16.92
CA ILE A 654 -23.84 -53.83 15.67
C ILE A 654 -25.07 -53.18 15.03
N GLU A 655 -25.05 -51.86 14.91
CA GLU A 655 -26.18 -51.09 14.41
C GLU A 655 -26.31 -51.12 12.88
N LYS A 656 -27.46 -50.64 12.40
CA LYS A 656 -27.75 -50.53 10.97
C LYS A 656 -26.73 -49.62 10.28
N PHE A 657 -26.24 -50.01 9.10
CA PHE A 657 -25.22 -49.31 8.32
C PHE A 657 -23.87 -49.08 9.03
N SER A 658 -23.55 -49.78 10.12
CA SER A 658 -22.24 -49.66 10.79
C SER A 658 -21.07 -49.85 9.82
N PHE A 659 -21.16 -50.83 8.92
CA PHE A 659 -20.24 -51.05 7.80
C PHE A 659 -20.97 -50.73 6.50
N ASN A 660 -20.79 -49.52 6.00
CA ASN A 660 -21.43 -49.05 4.76
C ASN A 660 -20.37 -48.78 3.70
N ASN A 661 -20.48 -49.41 2.53
CA ASN A 661 -19.50 -49.29 1.43
C ASN A 661 -18.06 -49.66 1.86
N CYS A 662 -17.90 -50.67 2.73
CA CYS A 662 -16.58 -51.22 3.10
C CYS A 662 -16.15 -52.27 2.07
N ASP A 663 -15.84 -51.83 0.85
CA ASP A 663 -15.66 -52.73 -0.29
C ASP A 663 -14.55 -53.77 -0.12
N ASN A 664 -13.50 -53.48 0.65
CA ASN A 664 -12.36 -54.40 0.86
C ASN A 664 -12.45 -55.22 2.15
N LEU A 665 -13.52 -55.10 2.94
CA LEU A 665 -13.70 -55.89 4.16
C LEU A 665 -13.88 -57.37 3.78
N LYS A 666 -12.88 -58.20 4.10
CA LYS A 666 -12.85 -59.64 3.75
C LYS A 666 -13.26 -60.52 4.92
N TYR A 667 -12.79 -60.20 6.12
CA TYR A 667 -12.91 -61.07 7.28
C TYR A 667 -13.46 -60.32 8.50
N ILE A 668 -14.45 -60.93 9.16
CA ILE A 668 -14.99 -60.50 10.44
C ILE A 668 -15.43 -61.73 11.25
N ASN A 669 -15.24 -61.70 12.57
CA ASN A 669 -15.74 -62.70 13.49
C ASN A 669 -16.97 -62.21 14.27
N PHE A 670 -17.87 -63.14 14.58
CA PHE A 670 -19.06 -62.96 15.40
C PHE A 670 -18.95 -63.86 16.65
N PRO A 671 -18.24 -63.41 17.69
CA PRO A 671 -18.17 -64.14 18.95
C PRO A 671 -19.53 -64.15 19.68
N LEU A 672 -19.70 -65.06 20.64
CA LEU A 672 -20.97 -65.23 21.40
C LEU A 672 -21.48 -63.96 22.06
N CYS A 673 -20.60 -62.99 22.36
CA CYS A 673 -21.01 -61.73 22.97
C CYS A 673 -21.78 -60.81 22.02
N VAL A 674 -21.70 -60.99 20.70
CA VAL A 674 -22.46 -60.20 19.72
C VAL A 674 -23.90 -60.69 19.72
N GLU A 675 -24.73 -60.11 20.57
CA GLU A 675 -26.13 -60.52 20.79
C GLU A 675 -27.03 -60.13 19.62
N ARG A 676 -26.84 -58.93 19.06
CA ARG A 676 -27.70 -58.38 18.00
C ARG A 676 -26.87 -57.72 16.89
N VAL A 677 -27.26 -58.01 15.65
CA VAL A 677 -26.77 -57.35 14.44
C VAL A 677 -27.98 -56.84 13.68
N GLU A 678 -28.08 -55.54 13.47
CA GLU A 678 -29.25 -54.93 12.85
C GLU A 678 -29.28 -55.14 11.33
N PRO A 679 -30.47 -55.04 10.69
CA PRO A 679 -30.59 -55.18 9.25
C PRO A 679 -29.72 -54.15 8.51
N PHE A 680 -29.07 -54.56 7.43
CA PHE A 680 -28.17 -53.72 6.63
C PHE A 680 -26.93 -53.18 7.38
N ALA A 681 -26.51 -53.81 8.48
CA ALA A 681 -25.25 -53.47 9.15
C ALA A 681 -24.02 -53.55 8.23
N PHE A 682 -24.01 -54.46 7.24
CA PHE A 682 -22.97 -54.66 6.23
C PHE A 682 -23.47 -54.28 4.84
N ASN A 683 -23.90 -53.04 4.68
CA ASN A 683 -24.44 -52.53 3.42
C ASN A 683 -23.32 -52.32 2.38
N GLU A 684 -23.50 -52.87 1.18
CA GLU A 684 -22.52 -52.78 0.08
C GLU A 684 -21.11 -53.30 0.44
N CYS A 685 -20.99 -54.26 1.38
CA CYS A 685 -19.71 -54.90 1.72
C CYS A 685 -19.41 -56.13 0.83
N LYS A 686 -18.94 -55.88 -0.39
CA LYS A 686 -18.85 -56.91 -1.46
C LYS A 686 -17.76 -57.97 -1.29
N SER A 687 -16.70 -57.70 -0.51
CA SER A 687 -15.54 -58.60 -0.40
C SER A 687 -15.62 -59.62 0.74
N ILE A 688 -16.68 -59.61 1.55
CA ILE A 688 -16.82 -60.53 2.68
C ILE A 688 -16.81 -61.97 2.15
N ARG A 689 -15.96 -62.83 2.74
CA ARG A 689 -15.76 -64.22 2.27
C ARG A 689 -15.36 -65.16 3.41
N CYS A 690 -15.43 -66.48 3.18
CA CYS A 690 -14.92 -67.43 4.16
C CYS A 690 -13.39 -67.28 4.35
N PRO A 691 -12.85 -67.56 5.56
CA PRO A 691 -13.58 -68.05 6.73
C PRO A 691 -14.32 -66.93 7.49
N LEU A 692 -15.61 -67.13 7.73
CA LEU A 692 -16.44 -66.31 8.60
C LEU A 692 -16.62 -67.08 9.91
N ILE A 693 -16.07 -66.56 11.01
CA ILE A 693 -16.13 -67.23 12.31
C ILE A 693 -17.40 -66.77 13.02
N ILE A 694 -18.41 -67.63 13.10
CA ILE A 694 -19.67 -67.37 13.82
C ILE A 694 -19.79 -68.38 14.97
N GLU A 695 -19.80 -67.92 16.21
CA GLU A 695 -19.86 -68.82 17.38
C GLU A 695 -21.30 -69.25 17.71
N ASN A 696 -22.31 -68.39 17.48
CA ASN A 696 -23.72 -68.75 17.65
C ASN A 696 -24.29 -69.34 16.36
N THR A 697 -24.64 -70.63 16.40
CA THR A 697 -25.11 -71.40 15.24
C THR A 697 -26.63 -71.64 15.22
N SER A 698 -27.41 -70.94 16.06
CA SER A 698 -28.87 -71.06 16.02
C SER A 698 -29.44 -70.54 14.70
N ILE A 699 -30.57 -71.10 14.28
CA ILE A 699 -31.21 -70.76 13.00
C ILE A 699 -31.63 -69.28 13.00
N GLU A 700 -32.16 -68.80 14.13
CA GLU A 700 -32.58 -67.41 14.30
C GLU A 700 -31.38 -66.45 14.19
N TYR A 701 -30.24 -66.80 14.78
CA TYR A 701 -29.04 -65.98 14.73
C TYR A 701 -28.46 -65.91 13.31
N LEU A 702 -28.37 -67.05 12.62
CA LEU A 702 -27.90 -67.08 11.23
C LEU A 702 -28.83 -66.29 10.29
N LYS A 703 -30.15 -66.29 10.56
CA LYS A 703 -31.10 -65.44 9.82
C LYS A 703 -30.83 -63.95 10.07
N MET A 704 -30.55 -63.55 11.31
CA MET A 704 -30.17 -62.18 11.66
C MET A 704 -28.88 -61.75 10.95
N ILE A 705 -27.85 -62.60 10.94
CA ILE A 705 -26.61 -62.34 10.18
C ILE A 705 -26.92 -62.18 8.68
N ASN A 706 -27.83 -62.96 8.11
CA ASN A 706 -28.24 -62.78 6.72
C ASN A 706 -28.98 -61.44 6.47
N GLU A 707 -29.89 -61.05 7.37
CA GLU A 707 -30.59 -59.76 7.29
C GLU A 707 -29.65 -58.54 7.45
N SER A 708 -28.48 -58.74 8.07
CA SER A 708 -27.46 -57.70 8.19
C SER A 708 -26.77 -57.32 6.88
N GLY A 709 -26.95 -58.11 5.81
CA GLY A 709 -26.30 -57.88 4.50
C GLY A 709 -25.20 -58.89 4.17
N ILE A 710 -24.88 -59.83 5.06
CA ILE A 710 -23.94 -60.93 4.79
C ILE A 710 -24.67 -62.06 4.05
N PRO A 711 -24.21 -62.49 2.85
CA PRO A 711 -24.89 -63.54 2.07
C PRO A 711 -25.05 -64.87 2.80
N LEU A 712 -26.26 -65.46 2.70
CA LEU A 712 -26.60 -66.75 3.30
C LEU A 712 -25.62 -67.88 2.94
N ASP A 713 -25.09 -67.90 1.73
CA ASP A 713 -24.18 -68.97 1.28
C ASP A 713 -22.85 -68.98 2.06
N LEU A 714 -22.39 -67.80 2.50
CA LEU A 714 -21.22 -67.66 3.38
C LEU A 714 -21.51 -68.17 4.79
N THR A 715 -22.73 -68.01 5.28
CA THR A 715 -23.15 -68.52 6.60
C THR A 715 -23.32 -70.05 6.64
N LYS A 716 -23.55 -70.69 5.49
CA LYS A 716 -23.70 -72.16 5.36
C LYS A 716 -22.39 -72.88 5.03
N GLY A 717 -21.55 -72.29 4.17
CA GLY A 717 -20.35 -72.92 3.61
C GLY A 717 -19.17 -73.05 4.57
N CYS A 718 -19.03 -72.16 5.56
CA CYS A 718 -17.89 -72.21 6.47
C CYS A 718 -18.00 -73.36 7.52
N ASN A 719 -19.15 -74.05 7.64
CA ASN A 719 -19.35 -75.21 8.53
C ASN A 719 -18.87 -76.56 7.97
N ASN A 720 -18.56 -76.67 6.68
CA ASN A 720 -18.23 -77.96 6.06
C ASN A 720 -16.78 -78.43 6.29
N ASN A 721 -15.91 -77.62 6.89
CA ASN A 721 -14.54 -78.04 7.25
C ASN A 721 -14.41 -78.60 8.68
N PHE A 722 -15.49 -78.64 9.47
CA PHE A 722 -15.46 -79.20 10.84
C PHE A 722 -15.93 -80.66 10.93
N ARG A 723 -16.25 -81.34 9.82
CA ARG A 723 -16.69 -82.77 9.82
C ARG A 723 -15.68 -83.79 9.29
N SER A 724 -14.45 -83.42 8.94
CA SER A 724 -13.39 -84.39 8.64
C SER A 724 -12.07 -83.98 9.28
N ASN A 725 -11.88 -84.32 10.55
CA ASN A 725 -10.58 -84.74 11.14
C ASN A 725 -10.72 -85.01 12.64
N LYS A 726 -11.48 -86.06 12.99
CA LYS A 726 -11.14 -86.88 14.17
C LYS A 726 -10.12 -87.91 13.72
N GLN A 727 -8.84 -87.56 13.72
CA GLN A 727 -7.69 -88.42 13.99
C GLN A 727 -6.39 -87.64 13.73
N GLN A 728 -5.90 -86.95 14.76
CA GLN A 728 -4.51 -87.02 15.24
C GLN A 728 -4.30 -85.94 16.31
N LEU A 729 -4.35 -86.36 17.56
CA LEU A 729 -3.48 -85.79 18.59
C LEU A 729 -2.13 -86.52 18.46
N PRO A 730 -0.99 -85.84 18.68
CA PRO A 730 -0.35 -86.04 19.98
C PRO A 730 -0.04 -84.76 20.74
N LYS A 731 -0.21 -84.90 22.06
CA LYS A 731 0.20 -84.04 23.17
C LYS A 731 1.66 -83.58 23.08
N LEU A 732 1.92 -82.39 23.60
CA LEU A 732 3.00 -82.18 24.58
C LEU A 732 2.67 -80.96 25.46
N LEU A 733 2.25 -81.25 26.69
CA LEU A 733 2.19 -80.33 27.82
C LEU A 733 3.46 -80.54 28.67
N SER A 734 4.00 -79.43 29.16
CA SER A 734 4.83 -79.27 30.38
C SER A 734 6.37 -79.38 30.32
N ARG A 735 6.97 -78.44 31.08
CA ARG A 735 8.37 -78.26 31.56
C ARG A 735 9.32 -77.59 30.56
N TYR A 736 9.97 -76.47 30.90
CA TYR A 736 10.86 -76.32 32.05
C TYR A 736 10.99 -74.88 32.60
N ARG A 737 11.07 -74.79 33.93
CA ARG A 737 11.71 -73.70 34.69
C ARG A 737 13.22 -74.00 34.79
N LYS A 738 14.04 -72.94 34.67
CA LYS A 738 15.45 -72.75 35.10
C LYS A 738 16.57 -73.64 34.54
N ARG A 739 17.51 -73.00 33.82
CA ARG A 739 18.81 -72.61 34.38
C ARG A 739 19.02 -71.12 34.16
#